data_AF-K9VHS0-F1
#
_entry.id   AF-K9VHS0-F1
#
_cell.length_a   1.000
_cell.length_b   1.000
_cell.length_c   1.000
_cell.angle_alpha   90.00
_cell.angle_beta   90.00
_cell.angle_gamma   90.00
#
_symmetry.space_group_name_H-M   'P 1'
#
loop_
_entity.id
_entity.type
_entity.pdbx_description
1 polymer ?
#
loop_
_entity_poly.entity_id
_entity_poly.type
_entity_poly.pdbx_seq_one_letter_code
_entity_poly.pdbx_strand_id
1 'polypeptide(L)'
;MSQDRKIPGRWSASESLESTKDTSSLVRLPARKNRAERLKELRELVTSGKLPGGHLELPPNLSGENSQPPGEHNPLWRNWSNKWQFWLALSLMLSVGMGFVAIASLLNLTSQSNCSKIFWPTASANDRFFCAQEAASKRTADDLLRAIELVNALPQDHPLRPRINTQIDRWSEDILRLGNASFQEGKLEEAIAIANKVPKNVPAYPKVEKQIEKWQSIWSDAEKIYRTAEDHLRQEEWTLAFRQATLLLDLGNTFWESAKYEELTKLIQTTRAEGNKLVKARNTASEGGLDNLVTGIKLAQGIGQNSYLYQAANKAIAEFSKKIMEIAQKRLQAGDWQEAIAIANKIPESANLREQVQDFNELANATSQALTGSVEGFSKAIEIAQKLKSGRPLYKQAQDLVGRWQQEMADVKVLDMASRLAAPGGVNDLRAAIAQLQTVPDSNPRASEARRQISSLSRQIELLEDSPYLQKANDLASTGDPNALEAAVAQASRIGRGRALYVEAQTKIQAWIERRQRLVDQPFLDRAQQLAAGGNLAGAIEMARRIRSGRVLYEEARSNIRTWEAQFQGEQGLQNARQAARAGTADALQTAISLALQVPESSSLRWQASEAIDEWSQRILALGVEESSSDLAGAIATLKKIPSGTRAFEQARSQIKVWEESLNPPEPESPPPEPPETEPPTSSGSR
;
A
#
# COMPACT_ATOMS: atom_id res chain seq x y z
N MET A 1 -12.88 -30.24 -12.18
CA MET A 1 -11.98 -30.25 -13.35
C MET A 1 -11.99 -28.84 -13.93
N SER A 2 -11.30 -27.87 -13.32
CA SER A 2 -9.89 -27.49 -13.53
C SER A 2 -9.51 -27.31 -15.01
N GLN A 3 -9.25 -26.06 -15.40
CA GLN A 3 -7.98 -25.59 -16.00
C GLN A 3 -8.23 -24.16 -16.52
N ASP A 4 -7.69 -23.13 -15.86
CA ASP A 4 -6.34 -22.58 -16.02
C ASP A 4 -5.99 -22.20 -17.47
N ARG A 5 -5.83 -20.89 -17.72
CA ARG A 5 -4.85 -20.39 -18.68
C ARG A 5 -4.19 -19.11 -18.17
N LYS A 6 -2.93 -19.29 -17.77
CA LYS A 6 -1.93 -18.28 -17.44
C LYS A 6 -1.39 -17.61 -18.71
N ILE A 7 -1.04 -16.34 -18.54
CA ILE A 7 -0.11 -15.55 -19.37
C ILE A 7 1.33 -15.98 -19.01
N PRO A 8 2.27 -15.94 -19.96
CA PRO A 8 3.47 -15.08 -19.81
C PRO A 8 3.85 -14.42 -21.16
N GLY A 9 4.60 -13.33 -21.31
CA GLY A 9 5.43 -12.55 -20.41
C GLY A 9 6.58 -11.92 -21.24
N ARG A 10 6.68 -10.58 -21.18
CA ARG A 10 7.91 -9.74 -21.06
C ARG A 10 9.15 -10.00 -21.94
N TRP A 11 9.59 -8.98 -22.70
CA TRP A 11 11.01 -8.56 -23.00
C TRP A 11 10.94 -7.07 -23.43
N SER A 12 11.33 -6.07 -22.62
CA SER A 12 12.68 -5.47 -22.36
C SER A 12 13.36 -4.79 -23.56
N ALA A 13 13.82 -3.56 -23.28
CA ALA A 13 14.36 -2.54 -24.18
C ALA A 13 15.80 -2.79 -24.67
N SER A 14 16.14 -2.19 -25.83
CA SER A 14 17.27 -1.27 -26.05
C SER A 14 17.46 -0.97 -27.56
N GLU A 15 17.74 0.30 -27.90
CA GLU A 15 18.62 0.82 -28.98
C GLU A 15 18.65 0.15 -30.37
N SER A 16 18.81 0.80 -31.52
CA SER A 16 19.05 2.18 -31.98
C SER A 16 19.03 2.07 -33.52
N LEU A 17 18.76 3.15 -34.26
CA LEU A 17 19.36 3.39 -35.59
C LEU A 17 19.01 4.80 -36.10
N GLU A 18 20.06 5.58 -36.29
CA GLU A 18 20.12 6.92 -36.88
C GLU A 18 20.04 6.90 -38.40
N SER A 19 19.64 8.05 -38.97
CA SER A 19 20.08 8.64 -40.25
C SER A 19 19.29 9.96 -40.37
N THR A 20 19.79 11.17 -40.63
CA THR A 20 21.05 11.72 -41.14
C THR A 20 20.90 13.26 -41.07
N LYS A 21 22.03 13.98 -40.84
CA LYS A 21 22.45 15.33 -41.32
C LYS A 21 21.34 16.35 -41.73
N ASP A 22 21.38 17.63 -41.36
CA ASP A 22 22.49 18.55 -41.65
C ASP A 22 22.28 19.96 -41.02
N THR A 23 23.40 20.66 -40.85
CA THR A 23 23.64 22.12 -40.88
C THR A 23 22.80 23.14 -40.06
N SER A 24 23.53 23.68 -39.07
CA SER A 24 23.51 25.05 -38.57
C SER A 24 23.32 26.11 -39.68
N SER A 25 22.24 26.88 -39.56
CA SER A 25 22.16 28.35 -39.65
C SER A 25 20.77 28.69 -40.16
N LEU A 26 19.91 29.25 -39.30
CA LEU A 26 18.82 30.14 -39.69
C LEU A 26 18.15 30.66 -38.41
N VAL A 27 18.36 31.96 -38.21
CA VAL A 27 17.67 32.92 -37.36
C VAL A 27 16.37 32.42 -36.70
N ARG A 28 16.38 32.43 -35.36
CA ARG A 28 15.24 32.16 -34.48
C ARG A 28 14.20 33.28 -34.64
N LEU A 29 13.07 32.99 -35.30
CA LEU A 29 11.88 33.86 -35.25
C LEU A 29 11.37 33.93 -33.79
N PRO A 30 11.11 35.13 -33.23
CA PRO A 30 10.53 35.23 -31.90
C PRO A 30 9.08 34.72 -31.93
N ALA A 31 8.73 33.96 -30.89
CA ALA A 31 7.39 33.45 -30.64
C ALA A 31 6.35 34.59 -30.66
N ARG A 32 5.18 34.30 -31.23
CA ARG A 32 4.06 35.23 -31.37
C ARG A 32 3.56 35.66 -29.98
N LYS A 33 3.82 36.92 -29.60
CA LYS A 33 3.31 37.51 -28.34
C LYS A 33 1.79 37.42 -28.25
N ASN A 34 1.28 37.06 -27.07
CA ASN A 34 -0.15 36.95 -26.75
C ASN A 34 -0.80 38.36 -26.73
N ARG A 35 -2.09 38.44 -27.05
CA ARG A 35 -2.96 39.62 -26.97
C ARG A 35 -2.77 40.44 -25.68
N ALA A 36 -2.50 39.79 -24.54
CA ALA A 36 -2.26 40.44 -23.26
C ALA A 36 -0.93 41.24 -23.21
N GLU A 37 0.12 40.75 -23.87
CA GLU A 37 1.43 41.44 -23.95
C GLU A 37 1.38 42.61 -24.92
N ARG A 38 0.63 42.47 -26.03
CA ARG A 38 0.38 43.57 -26.99
C ARG A 38 -0.41 44.72 -26.40
N LEU A 39 -1.38 44.43 -25.52
CA LEU A 39 -2.14 45.46 -24.81
C LEU A 39 -1.30 46.23 -23.78
N LYS A 40 -0.28 45.59 -23.21
CA LYS A 40 0.64 46.23 -22.26
C LYS A 40 1.62 47.18 -22.96
N GLU A 41 2.15 46.75 -24.10
CA GLU A 41 3.06 47.53 -24.95
C GLU A 41 2.35 48.74 -25.60
N LEU A 42 1.09 48.58 -26.04
CA LEU A 42 0.25 49.69 -26.53
C LEU A 42 -0.09 50.71 -25.43
N ARG A 43 -0.24 50.26 -24.19
CA ARG A 43 -0.49 51.15 -23.05
C ARG A 43 0.75 51.99 -22.72
N GLU A 44 1.95 51.41 -22.83
CA GLU A 44 3.22 52.12 -22.64
C GLU A 44 3.57 53.09 -23.79
N LEU A 45 3.19 52.76 -25.03
CA LEU A 45 3.39 53.62 -26.20
C LEU A 45 2.44 54.83 -26.22
N VAL A 46 1.22 54.69 -25.70
CA VAL A 46 0.26 55.81 -25.58
C VAL A 46 0.64 56.77 -24.44
N THR A 47 1.31 56.28 -23.40
CA THR A 47 1.84 57.13 -22.31
C THR A 47 3.14 57.87 -22.64
N SER A 48 3.85 57.54 -23.72
CA SER A 48 5.20 58.07 -24.01
C SER A 48 5.30 59.06 -25.19
N GLY A 49 4.18 59.41 -25.83
CA GLY A 49 4.07 60.63 -26.65
C GLY A 49 5.17 60.86 -27.70
N LYS A 50 5.49 59.88 -28.54
CA LYS A 50 6.44 60.04 -29.66
C LYS A 50 6.02 59.24 -30.91
N LEU A 51 5.68 59.96 -31.97
CA LEU A 51 5.56 59.50 -33.36
C LEU A 51 6.61 60.23 -34.21
N PRO A 52 7.22 59.55 -35.19
CA PRO A 52 7.37 60.10 -36.55
C PRO A 52 7.02 59.03 -37.60
N GLY A 53 6.14 59.27 -38.58
CA GLY A 53 6.36 60.02 -39.84
C GLY A 53 6.90 59.05 -40.92
N GLY A 54 6.31 58.77 -42.08
CA GLY A 54 5.24 59.40 -42.86
C GLY A 54 5.78 59.72 -44.27
N HIS A 55 5.22 59.10 -45.34
CA HIS A 55 4.92 59.66 -46.68
C HIS A 55 4.36 58.56 -47.62
N LEU A 56 3.08 58.66 -48.02
CA LEU A 56 2.53 58.98 -49.37
C LEU A 56 2.22 57.69 -50.19
N GLU A 57 1.02 57.45 -50.76
CA GLU A 57 0.02 58.33 -51.39
C GLU A 57 -1.44 57.76 -51.42
N LEU A 58 -2.43 58.69 -51.51
CA LEU A 58 -3.65 58.74 -52.38
C LEU A 58 -4.92 57.87 -52.10
N PRO A 59 -6.13 58.29 -52.58
CA PRO A 59 -7.40 58.43 -51.82
C PRO A 59 -8.53 57.51 -52.40
N PRO A 60 -9.88 57.74 -52.30
CA PRO A 60 -10.67 58.73 -51.54
C PRO A 60 -11.94 58.21 -50.80
N ASN A 61 -12.51 59.12 -49.99
CA ASN A 61 -13.94 59.48 -49.88
C ASN A 61 -14.96 58.73 -48.98
N LEU A 62 -15.60 59.58 -48.14
CA LEU A 62 -17.01 59.64 -47.70
C LEU A 62 -17.43 58.58 -46.66
N SER A 63 -18.00 58.89 -45.50
CA SER A 63 -18.96 59.94 -45.12
C SER A 63 -18.95 60.04 -43.58
N GLY A 64 -19.08 61.22 -42.99
CA GLY A 64 -20.37 61.62 -42.43
C GLY A 64 -20.20 62.04 -40.97
N GLU A 65 -20.27 63.34 -40.76
CA GLU A 65 -19.93 64.08 -39.55
C GLU A 65 -21.02 64.02 -38.46
N ASN A 66 -20.54 64.26 -37.24
CA ASN A 66 -21.26 64.35 -35.98
C ASN A 66 -22.36 65.44 -35.93
N SER A 67 -23.28 65.18 -35.02
CA SER A 67 -24.18 66.13 -34.36
C SER A 67 -23.43 67.29 -33.67
N GLN A 68 -23.95 68.50 -33.87
CA GLN A 68 -23.63 69.78 -33.21
C GLN A 68 -24.36 69.94 -31.85
N PRO A 69 -24.20 71.05 -31.08
CA PRO A 69 -23.02 71.66 -30.44
C PRO A 69 -23.32 71.96 -28.93
N PRO A 70 -22.64 72.89 -28.23
CA PRO A 70 -23.18 74.26 -28.17
C PRO A 70 -22.16 75.41 -28.00
N GLY A 71 -22.64 76.63 -28.31
CA GLY A 71 -22.10 77.95 -27.91
C GLY A 71 -20.96 78.48 -28.79
N GLU A 72 -20.84 79.76 -29.14
CA GLU A 72 -21.60 80.98 -28.91
C GLU A 72 -20.88 82.09 -29.73
N HIS A 73 -21.54 83.23 -29.98
CA HIS A 73 -20.98 84.53 -30.42
C HIS A 73 -20.74 84.86 -31.92
N ASN A 74 -21.55 85.83 -32.37
CA ASN A 74 -21.40 86.78 -33.51
C ASN A 74 -20.16 87.69 -33.33
N PRO A 75 -19.65 88.45 -34.35
CA PRO A 75 -20.43 89.16 -35.37
C PRO A 75 -19.84 89.25 -36.80
N LEU A 76 -20.74 89.54 -37.75
CA LEU A 76 -20.46 89.94 -39.13
C LEU A 76 -20.52 91.46 -39.26
N TRP A 77 -19.57 92.06 -40.00
CA TRP A 77 -19.76 93.17 -40.95
C TRP A 77 -18.41 93.52 -41.60
N ARG A 78 -18.23 93.28 -42.91
CA ARG A 78 -17.60 94.26 -43.83
C ARG A 78 -17.71 93.88 -45.32
N ASN A 79 -18.26 94.83 -46.07
CA ASN A 79 -18.07 95.15 -47.50
C ASN A 79 -18.64 94.23 -48.59
N TRP A 80 -19.71 94.72 -49.22
CA TRP A 80 -20.10 94.38 -50.58
C TRP A 80 -20.52 95.65 -51.33
N SER A 81 -19.83 95.99 -52.42
CA SER A 81 -20.18 97.06 -53.34
C SER A 81 -20.20 96.55 -54.78
N ASN A 82 -21.19 97.05 -55.54
CA ASN A 82 -21.36 97.05 -57.00
C ASN A 82 -21.71 95.74 -57.74
N LYS A 83 -23.02 95.42 -57.87
CA LYS A 83 -23.60 94.73 -59.05
C LYS A 83 -25.10 95.09 -59.27
N TRP A 84 -25.37 96.26 -59.85
CA TRP A 84 -26.73 96.74 -60.20
C TRP A 84 -27.41 95.95 -61.34
N GLN A 85 -26.67 95.16 -62.12
CA GLN A 85 -27.23 94.29 -63.15
C GLN A 85 -27.89 93.01 -62.59
N PHE A 86 -27.69 92.68 -61.31
CA PHE A 86 -28.36 91.57 -60.63
C PHE A 86 -29.84 91.88 -60.32
N TRP A 87 -30.17 93.16 -60.06
CA TRP A 87 -31.52 93.59 -59.69
C TRP A 87 -32.49 93.69 -60.87
N LEU A 88 -31.99 93.79 -62.11
CA LEU A 88 -32.82 93.77 -63.32
C LEU A 88 -33.22 92.35 -63.77
N ALA A 89 -32.35 91.35 -63.55
CA ALA A 89 -32.67 89.95 -63.83
C ALA A 89 -33.62 89.32 -62.77
N LEU A 90 -33.55 89.79 -61.52
CA LEU A 90 -34.43 89.34 -60.43
C LEU A 90 -35.86 89.86 -60.57
N SER A 91 -36.04 91.06 -61.12
CA SER A 91 -37.35 91.68 -61.39
C SER A 91 -38.18 90.91 -62.43
N LEU A 92 -37.54 90.38 -63.48
CA LEU A 92 -38.24 89.68 -64.57
C LEU A 92 -38.56 88.21 -64.23
N MET A 93 -37.84 87.59 -63.29
CA MET A 93 -38.13 86.24 -62.78
C MET A 93 -39.28 86.21 -61.75
N LEU A 94 -39.58 87.34 -61.09
CA LEU A 94 -40.60 87.44 -60.04
C LEU A 94 -42.03 87.49 -60.58
N SER A 95 -42.26 87.84 -61.85
CA SER A 95 -43.59 87.92 -62.45
C SER A 95 -44.10 86.61 -63.08
N VAL A 96 -43.25 85.60 -63.28
CA VAL A 96 -43.65 84.24 -63.70
C VAL A 96 -43.63 83.24 -62.53
N GLY A 97 -42.88 83.53 -61.45
CA GLY A 97 -42.83 82.68 -60.24
C GLY A 97 -44.11 82.64 -59.41
N MET A 98 -44.99 83.64 -59.50
CA MET A 98 -46.22 83.69 -58.69
C MET A 98 -47.35 82.77 -59.20
N GLY A 99 -47.34 82.34 -60.48
CA GLY A 99 -48.36 81.43 -61.01
C GLY A 99 -48.23 79.98 -60.52
N PHE A 100 -46.99 79.50 -60.37
CA PHE A 100 -46.73 78.13 -59.90
C PHE A 100 -46.97 77.99 -58.38
N VAL A 101 -46.70 79.03 -57.59
CA VAL A 101 -46.96 79.04 -56.15
C VAL A 101 -48.47 79.08 -55.83
N ALA A 102 -49.28 79.73 -56.68
CA ALA A 102 -50.73 79.74 -56.55
C ALA A 102 -51.37 78.37 -56.86
N ILE A 103 -50.89 77.67 -57.90
CA ILE A 103 -51.38 76.31 -58.24
C ILE A 103 -50.87 75.27 -57.23
N ALA A 104 -49.64 75.39 -56.74
CA ALA A 104 -49.13 74.55 -55.65
C ALA A 104 -49.90 74.77 -54.34
N SER A 105 -50.37 75.98 -54.03
CA SER A 105 -51.23 76.23 -52.86
C SER A 105 -52.66 75.70 -53.00
N LEU A 106 -53.21 75.62 -54.21
CA LEU A 106 -54.53 75.04 -54.47
C LEU A 106 -54.52 73.51 -54.43
N LEU A 107 -53.41 72.88 -54.80
CA LEU A 107 -53.21 71.42 -54.67
C LEU A 107 -52.67 71.00 -53.30
N ASN A 108 -52.15 71.95 -52.52
CA ASN A 108 -51.74 71.77 -51.13
C ASN A 108 -52.81 72.28 -50.16
N LEU A 109 -54.08 71.87 -50.38
CA LEU A 109 -55.08 71.78 -49.32
C LEU A 109 -54.63 70.72 -48.32
N THR A 110 -53.53 71.01 -47.62
CA THR A 110 -53.34 70.47 -46.28
C THR A 110 -54.47 71.08 -45.48
N SER A 111 -55.50 70.27 -45.24
CA SER A 111 -56.37 70.44 -44.10
C SER A 111 -55.50 70.38 -42.85
N GLN A 112 -54.82 71.48 -42.52
CA GLN A 112 -54.50 71.77 -41.13
C GLN A 112 -55.84 72.10 -40.46
N SER A 113 -56.66 71.07 -40.26
CA SER A 113 -57.65 71.11 -39.20
C SER A 113 -56.86 71.39 -37.93
N ASN A 114 -57.19 72.48 -37.25
CA ASN A 114 -56.65 72.82 -35.95
C ASN A 114 -57.11 71.78 -34.90
N CYS A 115 -56.74 70.49 -35.02
CA CYS A 115 -57.14 69.42 -34.10
C CYS A 115 -56.71 69.69 -32.66
N SER A 116 -55.73 70.58 -32.46
CA SER A 116 -55.28 71.08 -31.15
C SER A 116 -56.11 72.24 -30.59
N LYS A 117 -57.00 72.87 -31.37
CA LYS A 117 -57.82 74.03 -30.96
C LYS A 117 -59.34 73.78 -31.02
N ILE A 118 -59.77 72.54 -31.25
CA ILE A 118 -61.19 72.18 -31.32
C ILE A 118 -61.78 72.05 -29.90
N PHE A 119 -62.94 72.67 -29.68
CA PHE A 119 -63.74 72.47 -28.48
C PHE A 119 -64.55 71.17 -28.62
N TRP A 120 -64.07 70.09 -28.01
CA TRP A 120 -64.63 68.73 -28.14
C TRP A 120 -66.13 68.57 -27.83
N PRO A 121 -66.73 69.29 -26.85
CA PRO A 121 -68.15 69.14 -26.54
C PRO A 121 -69.10 69.51 -27.71
N THR A 122 -68.70 70.39 -28.62
CA THR A 122 -69.50 70.79 -29.79
C THR A 122 -68.90 70.34 -31.12
N ALA A 123 -67.85 69.51 -31.09
CA ALA A 123 -67.17 69.04 -32.29
C ALA A 123 -68.05 68.06 -33.09
N SER A 124 -68.08 68.23 -34.42
CA SER A 124 -68.87 67.35 -35.30
C SER A 124 -68.28 65.92 -35.33
N ALA A 125 -69.10 64.94 -35.70
CA ALA A 125 -68.65 63.57 -35.86
C ALA A 125 -67.56 63.42 -36.94
N ASN A 126 -67.61 64.23 -38.01
CA ASN A 126 -66.58 64.26 -39.04
C ASN A 126 -65.26 64.85 -38.53
N ASP A 127 -65.29 65.91 -37.72
CA ASP A 127 -64.08 66.51 -37.15
C ASP A 127 -63.40 65.55 -36.17
N ARG A 128 -64.20 64.88 -35.32
CA ARG A 128 -63.70 63.83 -34.41
C ARG A 128 -63.06 62.69 -35.18
N PHE A 129 -63.69 62.24 -36.27
CA PHE A 129 -63.15 61.16 -37.10
C PHE A 129 -61.88 61.57 -37.85
N PHE A 130 -61.85 62.78 -38.44
CA PHE A 130 -60.68 63.33 -39.14
C PHE A 130 -59.50 63.47 -38.18
N CYS A 131 -59.70 64.11 -37.02
CA CYS A 131 -58.64 64.30 -36.03
C CYS A 131 -58.19 63.00 -35.36
N ALA A 132 -59.09 62.02 -35.23
CA ALA A 132 -58.71 60.68 -34.80
C ALA A 132 -57.84 59.97 -35.85
N GLN A 133 -58.16 60.11 -37.13
CA GLN A 133 -57.35 59.54 -38.22
C GLN A 133 -55.96 60.17 -38.31
N GLU A 134 -55.88 61.48 -38.11
CA GLU A 134 -54.61 62.21 -38.02
C GLU A 134 -53.78 61.77 -36.80
N ALA A 135 -54.40 61.64 -35.61
CA ALA A 135 -53.72 61.11 -34.44
C ALA A 135 -53.19 59.69 -34.69
N ALA A 136 -54.03 58.79 -35.19
CA ALA A 136 -53.62 57.42 -35.50
C ALA A 136 -52.50 57.31 -36.54
N SER A 137 -52.36 58.29 -37.44
CA SER A 137 -51.31 58.30 -38.46
C SER A 137 -49.88 58.29 -37.86
N LYS A 138 -49.73 58.77 -36.61
CA LYS A 138 -48.45 58.81 -35.89
C LYS A 138 -47.99 57.44 -35.38
N ARG A 139 -48.88 56.43 -35.37
CA ARG A 139 -48.59 55.02 -35.02
C ARG A 139 -47.91 54.83 -33.65
N THR A 140 -48.16 55.71 -32.69
CA THR A 140 -47.75 55.52 -31.30
C THR A 140 -48.93 55.01 -30.47
N ALA A 141 -48.66 54.31 -29.36
CA ALA A 141 -49.72 53.81 -28.50
C ALA A 141 -50.60 54.94 -27.92
N ASP A 142 -50.01 56.08 -27.59
CA ASP A 142 -50.73 57.24 -27.03
C ASP A 142 -51.56 57.96 -28.08
N ASP A 143 -51.04 58.14 -29.30
CA ASP A 143 -51.80 58.78 -30.37
C ASP A 143 -52.92 57.86 -30.92
N LEU A 144 -52.72 56.54 -30.94
CA LEU A 144 -53.76 55.56 -31.26
C LEU A 144 -54.84 55.50 -30.18
N LEU A 145 -54.47 55.58 -28.89
CA LEU A 145 -55.43 55.70 -27.80
C LEU A 145 -56.26 56.98 -27.96
N ARG A 146 -55.60 58.12 -28.18
CA ARG A 146 -56.26 59.40 -28.43
C ARG A 146 -57.24 59.29 -29.61
N ALA A 147 -56.85 58.62 -30.70
CA ALA A 147 -57.74 58.37 -31.82
C ALA A 147 -59.01 57.59 -31.42
N ILE A 148 -58.86 56.52 -30.63
CA ILE A 148 -59.97 55.70 -30.12
C ILE A 148 -60.88 56.52 -29.20
N GLU A 149 -60.33 57.30 -28.27
CA GLU A 149 -61.09 58.12 -27.33
C GLU A 149 -61.96 59.18 -28.04
N LEU A 150 -61.40 59.83 -29.06
CA LEU A 150 -62.08 60.88 -29.82
C LEU A 150 -63.35 60.37 -30.53
N VAL A 151 -63.31 59.17 -31.10
CA VAL A 151 -64.45 58.58 -31.83
C VAL A 151 -65.37 57.76 -30.92
N ASN A 152 -64.85 57.13 -29.86
CA ASN A 152 -65.66 56.32 -28.94
C ASN A 152 -66.57 57.16 -28.05
N ALA A 153 -66.25 58.44 -27.87
CA ALA A 153 -67.10 59.41 -27.16
C ALA A 153 -68.41 59.76 -27.90
N LEU A 154 -68.64 59.26 -29.12
CA LEU A 154 -69.91 59.39 -29.84
C LEU A 154 -70.94 58.34 -29.34
N PRO A 155 -72.25 58.67 -29.32
CA PRO A 155 -73.31 57.76 -28.90
C PRO A 155 -73.32 56.41 -29.64
N GLN A 156 -73.85 55.36 -28.99
CA GLN A 156 -73.92 54.01 -29.55
C GLN A 156 -74.91 53.89 -30.72
N ASP A 157 -75.93 54.74 -30.77
CA ASP A 157 -76.98 54.84 -31.79
C ASP A 157 -76.59 55.72 -32.99
N HIS A 158 -75.35 56.23 -33.04
CA HIS A 158 -74.89 57.12 -34.10
C HIS A 158 -74.83 56.42 -35.49
N PRO A 159 -75.24 57.07 -36.60
CA PRO A 159 -75.26 56.45 -37.94
C PRO A 159 -73.91 55.90 -38.43
N LEU A 160 -72.80 56.51 -37.99
CA LEU A 160 -71.43 56.07 -38.32
C LEU A 160 -70.89 54.97 -37.41
N ARG A 161 -71.67 54.44 -36.44
CA ARG A 161 -71.17 53.47 -35.45
C ARG A 161 -70.50 52.23 -36.07
N PRO A 162 -71.02 51.61 -37.16
CA PRO A 162 -70.32 50.49 -37.79
C PRO A 162 -68.90 50.86 -38.26
N ARG A 163 -68.74 52.01 -38.92
CA ARG A 163 -67.44 52.51 -39.37
C ARG A 163 -66.51 52.87 -38.21
N ILE A 164 -67.04 53.51 -37.16
CA ILE A 164 -66.30 53.84 -35.94
C ILE A 164 -65.78 52.56 -35.28
N ASN A 165 -66.63 51.55 -35.09
CA ASN A 165 -66.24 50.28 -34.49
C ASN A 165 -65.17 49.57 -35.32
N THR A 166 -65.29 49.54 -36.66
CA THR A 166 -64.23 49.00 -37.54
C THR A 166 -62.91 49.73 -37.36
N GLN A 167 -62.94 51.06 -37.19
CA GLN A 167 -61.72 51.85 -37.04
C GLN A 167 -61.08 51.68 -35.65
N ILE A 168 -61.90 51.63 -34.59
CA ILE A 168 -61.45 51.29 -33.23
C ILE A 168 -60.81 49.91 -33.20
N ASP A 169 -61.39 48.92 -33.91
CA ASP A 169 -60.83 47.58 -34.01
C ASP A 169 -59.43 47.58 -34.63
N ARG A 170 -59.26 48.28 -35.77
CA ARG A 170 -57.94 48.43 -36.42
C ARG A 170 -56.91 49.13 -35.54
N TRP A 171 -57.28 50.23 -34.88
CA TRP A 171 -56.36 50.95 -33.99
C TRP A 171 -56.01 50.14 -32.74
N SER A 172 -56.96 49.36 -32.22
CA SER A 172 -56.70 48.43 -31.11
C SER A 172 -55.73 47.33 -31.56
N GLU A 173 -55.87 46.80 -32.78
CA GLU A 173 -54.91 45.84 -33.37
C GLU A 173 -53.52 46.46 -33.59
N ASP A 174 -53.44 47.74 -33.97
CA ASP A 174 -52.16 48.46 -34.08
C ASP A 174 -51.51 48.66 -32.69
N ILE A 175 -52.29 49.00 -31.65
CA ILE A 175 -51.81 49.06 -30.26
C ILE A 175 -51.29 47.69 -29.81
N LEU A 176 -52.03 46.62 -30.09
CA LEU A 176 -51.60 45.25 -29.80
C LEU A 176 -50.33 44.86 -30.57
N ARG A 177 -50.10 45.40 -31.77
CA ARG A 177 -48.86 45.17 -32.53
C ARG A 177 -47.66 45.86 -31.89
N LEU A 178 -47.85 47.07 -31.36
CA LEU A 178 -46.82 47.77 -30.57
C LEU A 178 -46.51 47.00 -29.28
N GLY A 179 -47.54 46.57 -28.55
CA GLY A 179 -47.37 45.72 -27.38
C GLY A 179 -46.68 44.40 -27.73
N ASN A 180 -47.03 43.78 -28.85
CA ASN A 180 -46.37 42.57 -29.30
C ASN A 180 -44.88 42.79 -29.59
N ALA A 181 -44.48 43.94 -30.15
CA ALA A 181 -43.06 44.26 -30.31
C ALA A 181 -42.33 44.30 -28.96
N SER A 182 -42.88 45.00 -27.95
CA SER A 182 -42.35 44.99 -26.58
C SER A 182 -42.30 43.58 -25.98
N PHE A 183 -43.31 42.75 -26.23
CA PHE A 183 -43.33 41.36 -25.78
C PHE A 183 -42.20 40.55 -26.41
N GLN A 184 -42.00 40.67 -27.74
CA GLN A 184 -40.92 39.99 -28.46
C GLN A 184 -39.52 40.46 -28.02
N GLU A 185 -39.39 41.69 -27.51
CA GLU A 185 -38.17 42.23 -26.90
C GLU A 185 -37.91 41.74 -25.46
N GLY A 186 -38.81 40.95 -24.87
CA GLY A 186 -38.67 40.48 -23.49
C GLY A 186 -39.24 41.42 -22.44
N LYS A 187 -40.06 42.40 -22.84
CA LYS A 187 -40.68 43.39 -21.95
C LYS A 187 -42.17 43.11 -21.78
N LEU A 188 -42.50 41.99 -21.14
CA LEU A 188 -43.89 41.56 -20.94
C LEU A 188 -44.73 42.65 -20.25
N GLU A 189 -44.22 43.23 -19.17
CA GLU A 189 -44.95 44.25 -18.41
C GLU A 189 -45.26 45.49 -19.25
N GLU A 190 -44.32 45.91 -20.10
CA GLU A 190 -44.52 47.03 -21.02
C GLU A 190 -45.54 46.67 -22.11
N ALA A 191 -45.49 45.45 -22.65
CA ALA A 191 -46.46 44.95 -23.62
C ALA A 191 -47.89 44.95 -23.07
N ILE A 192 -48.06 44.47 -21.83
CA ILE A 192 -49.35 44.45 -21.12
C ILE A 192 -49.80 45.89 -20.82
N ALA A 193 -48.91 46.78 -20.40
CA ALA A 193 -49.23 48.19 -20.17
C ALA A 193 -49.71 48.90 -21.44
N ILE A 194 -49.05 48.65 -22.59
CA ILE A 194 -49.46 49.17 -23.90
C ILE A 194 -50.86 48.64 -24.28
N ALA A 195 -51.10 47.34 -24.12
CA ALA A 195 -52.39 46.73 -24.44
C ALA A 195 -53.54 47.24 -23.55
N ASN A 196 -53.28 47.44 -22.25
CA ASN A 196 -54.26 47.95 -21.29
C ASN A 196 -54.66 49.42 -21.50
N LYS A 197 -53.95 50.17 -22.37
CA LYS A 197 -54.39 51.51 -22.79
C LYS A 197 -55.73 51.46 -23.53
N VAL A 198 -56.04 50.37 -24.23
CA VAL A 198 -57.33 50.22 -24.93
C VAL A 198 -58.49 50.25 -23.92
N PRO A 199 -59.47 51.16 -24.07
CA PRO A 199 -60.56 51.26 -23.11
C PRO A 199 -61.45 50.01 -23.05
N LYS A 200 -61.89 49.60 -21.86
CA LYS A 200 -62.71 48.38 -21.66
C LYS A 200 -64.09 48.43 -22.32
N ASN A 201 -64.59 49.61 -22.62
CA ASN A 201 -65.94 49.83 -23.18
C ASN A 201 -65.96 49.81 -24.72
N VAL A 202 -64.88 49.42 -25.38
CA VAL A 202 -64.85 49.28 -26.85
C VAL A 202 -65.11 47.83 -27.30
N PRO A 203 -65.74 47.61 -28.46
CA PRO A 203 -66.01 46.26 -28.98
C PRO A 203 -64.75 45.40 -29.22
N ALA A 204 -63.58 46.02 -29.39
CA ALA A 204 -62.32 45.33 -29.63
C ALA A 204 -61.63 44.81 -28.35
N TYR A 205 -62.07 45.21 -27.15
CA TYR A 205 -61.41 44.86 -25.90
C TYR A 205 -61.29 43.34 -25.61
N PRO A 206 -62.29 42.48 -25.92
CA PRO A 206 -62.14 41.04 -25.75
C PRO A 206 -60.95 40.43 -26.53
N LYS A 207 -60.58 41.02 -27.68
CA LYS A 207 -59.37 40.60 -28.42
C LYS A 207 -58.10 40.99 -27.66
N VAL A 208 -58.09 42.16 -27.01
CA VAL A 208 -56.97 42.67 -26.21
C VAL A 208 -56.74 41.76 -25.00
N GLU A 209 -57.79 41.44 -24.25
CA GLU A 209 -57.73 40.56 -23.09
C GLU A 209 -57.16 39.18 -23.46
N LYS A 210 -57.70 38.55 -24.52
CA LYS A 210 -57.22 37.27 -25.03
C LYS A 210 -55.74 37.31 -25.45
N GLN A 211 -55.27 38.43 -26.00
CA GLN A 211 -53.87 38.58 -26.41
C GLN A 211 -52.94 38.74 -25.20
N ILE A 212 -53.37 39.47 -24.17
CA ILE A 212 -52.65 39.59 -22.88
C ILE A 212 -52.53 38.21 -22.22
N GLU A 213 -53.62 37.46 -22.13
CA GLU A 213 -53.61 36.09 -21.58
C GLU A 213 -52.64 35.18 -22.34
N LYS A 214 -52.61 35.29 -23.67
CA LYS A 214 -51.67 34.53 -24.50
C LYS A 214 -50.21 34.89 -24.19
N TRP A 215 -49.87 36.17 -24.10
CA TRP A 215 -48.52 36.60 -23.74
C TRP A 215 -48.10 36.10 -22.35
N GLN A 216 -49.01 36.20 -21.36
CA GLN A 216 -48.77 35.72 -20.00
C GLN A 216 -48.55 34.20 -19.95
N SER A 217 -49.35 33.43 -20.69
CA SER A 217 -49.20 31.97 -20.77
C SER A 217 -47.85 31.58 -21.38
N ILE A 218 -47.49 32.16 -22.53
CA ILE A 218 -46.20 31.88 -23.19
C ILE A 218 -45.05 32.22 -22.26
N TRP A 219 -45.13 33.36 -21.57
CA TRP A 219 -44.10 33.78 -20.63
C TRP A 219 -43.96 32.82 -19.44
N SER A 220 -45.08 32.39 -18.85
CA SER A 220 -45.07 31.44 -17.74
C SER A 220 -44.50 30.08 -18.16
N ASP A 221 -44.87 29.60 -19.34
CA ASP A 221 -44.34 28.35 -19.90
C ASP A 221 -42.83 28.45 -20.16
N ALA A 222 -42.37 29.59 -20.70
CA ALA A 222 -40.95 29.86 -20.92
C ALA A 222 -40.15 29.84 -19.60
N GLU A 223 -40.64 30.52 -18.57
CA GLU A 223 -40.00 30.53 -17.25
C GLU A 223 -39.96 29.14 -16.63
N LYS A 224 -41.03 28.37 -16.78
CA LYS A 224 -41.08 26.99 -16.29
C LYS A 224 -40.07 26.10 -16.99
N ILE A 225 -39.95 26.22 -18.32
CA ILE A 225 -38.95 25.50 -19.10
C ILE A 225 -37.54 25.85 -18.62
N TYR A 226 -37.26 27.15 -18.47
CA TYR A 226 -35.95 27.63 -18.02
C TYR A 226 -35.59 27.09 -16.63
N ARG A 227 -36.50 27.21 -15.64
CA ARG A 227 -36.29 26.69 -14.28
C ARG A 227 -36.11 25.17 -14.24
N THR A 228 -36.87 24.44 -15.05
CA THR A 228 -36.73 22.97 -15.13
C THR A 228 -35.36 22.58 -15.68
N ALA A 229 -34.84 23.32 -16.67
CA ALA A 229 -33.50 23.09 -17.19
C ALA A 229 -32.42 23.36 -16.12
N GLU A 230 -32.58 24.42 -15.32
CA GLU A 230 -31.69 24.69 -14.18
C GLU A 230 -31.74 23.58 -13.12
N ASP A 231 -32.91 23.02 -12.83
CA ASP A 231 -33.04 21.91 -11.89
C ASP A 231 -32.29 20.66 -12.38
N HIS A 232 -32.39 20.33 -13.67
CA HIS A 232 -31.60 19.27 -14.27
C HIS A 232 -30.09 19.55 -14.16
N LEU A 233 -29.65 20.81 -14.25
CA LEU A 233 -28.25 21.17 -14.00
C LEU A 233 -27.82 20.90 -12.55
N ARG A 234 -28.66 21.22 -11.56
CA ARG A 234 -28.37 20.92 -10.13
C ARG A 234 -28.30 19.42 -9.86
N GLN A 235 -29.05 18.62 -10.63
CA GLN A 235 -29.12 17.16 -10.51
C GLN A 235 -28.04 16.43 -11.33
N GLU A 236 -27.14 17.16 -11.98
CA GLU A 236 -26.08 16.61 -12.84
C GLU A 236 -26.57 15.96 -14.14
N GLU A 237 -27.77 16.32 -14.62
CA GLU A 237 -28.46 15.74 -15.76
C GLU A 237 -28.35 16.60 -17.03
N TRP A 238 -27.13 16.78 -17.54
CA TRP A 238 -26.81 17.73 -18.63
C TRP A 238 -27.64 17.51 -19.90
N THR A 239 -27.87 16.25 -20.26
CA THR A 239 -28.62 15.88 -21.47
C THR A 239 -30.10 16.25 -21.34
N LEU A 240 -30.68 16.10 -20.15
CA LEU A 240 -32.06 16.49 -19.88
C LEU A 240 -32.18 18.01 -19.82
N ALA A 241 -31.22 18.71 -19.21
CA ALA A 241 -31.17 20.18 -19.23
C ALA A 241 -31.14 20.74 -20.66
N PHE A 242 -30.31 20.16 -21.55
CA PHE A 242 -30.24 20.58 -22.94
C PHE A 242 -31.53 20.29 -23.70
N ARG A 243 -32.13 19.10 -23.52
CA ARG A 243 -33.43 18.77 -24.11
C ARG A 243 -34.53 19.72 -23.64
N GLN A 244 -34.52 20.09 -22.36
CA GLN A 244 -35.48 21.03 -21.83
C GLN A 244 -35.27 22.42 -22.44
N ALA A 245 -34.03 22.87 -22.60
CA ALA A 245 -33.70 24.15 -23.21
C ALA A 245 -34.20 24.28 -24.66
N THR A 246 -34.18 23.20 -25.46
CA THR A 246 -34.67 23.26 -26.85
C THR A 246 -36.15 23.57 -26.96
N LEU A 247 -36.95 23.33 -25.91
CA LEU A 247 -38.37 23.69 -25.89
C LEU A 247 -38.58 25.21 -25.93
N LEU A 248 -37.56 26.01 -25.60
CA LEU A 248 -37.64 27.47 -25.71
C LEU A 248 -37.73 27.94 -27.17
N LEU A 249 -37.28 27.13 -28.14
CA LEU A 249 -37.18 27.50 -29.56
C LEU A 249 -38.54 27.58 -30.27
N ASP A 250 -39.60 27.02 -29.68
CA ASP A 250 -40.92 26.88 -30.31
C ASP A 250 -42.04 27.64 -29.55
N LEU A 251 -41.68 28.61 -28.71
CA LEU A 251 -42.63 29.30 -27.81
C LEU A 251 -43.42 30.46 -28.46
N GLY A 252 -42.94 31.00 -29.58
CA GLY A 252 -43.51 32.18 -30.24
C GLY A 252 -43.05 33.50 -29.63
N ASN A 253 -41.88 33.55 -28.99
CA ASN A 253 -41.29 34.76 -28.42
C ASN A 253 -39.78 34.85 -28.72
N THR A 254 -39.38 35.85 -29.51
CA THR A 254 -38.01 36.03 -29.99
C THR A 254 -36.99 36.18 -28.87
N PHE A 255 -37.30 36.89 -27.79
CA PHE A 255 -36.41 37.03 -26.64
C PHE A 255 -36.09 35.69 -25.97
N TRP A 256 -37.11 34.84 -25.77
CA TRP A 256 -36.93 33.50 -25.20
C TRP A 256 -36.21 32.54 -26.16
N GLU A 257 -36.60 32.56 -27.43
CA GLU A 257 -36.04 31.71 -28.49
C GLU A 257 -34.59 32.04 -28.84
N SER A 258 -34.15 33.28 -28.64
CA SER A 258 -32.78 33.73 -28.96
C SER A 258 -31.95 33.98 -27.70
N ALA A 259 -32.12 35.14 -27.07
CA ALA A 259 -31.26 35.61 -25.98
C ALA A 259 -31.25 34.65 -24.79
N LYS A 260 -32.42 34.21 -24.31
CA LYS A 260 -32.50 33.31 -23.14
C LYS A 260 -32.09 31.88 -23.47
N TYR A 261 -32.41 31.39 -24.67
CA TYR A 261 -31.93 30.10 -25.12
C TYR A 261 -30.40 30.04 -25.23
N GLU A 262 -29.77 31.10 -25.78
CA GLU A 262 -28.30 31.20 -25.85
C GLU A 262 -27.67 31.27 -24.45
N GLU A 263 -28.23 32.10 -23.56
CA GLU A 263 -27.81 32.20 -22.16
C GLU A 263 -27.85 30.84 -21.46
N LEU A 264 -28.99 30.14 -21.54
CA LEU A 264 -29.18 28.82 -20.93
C LEU A 264 -28.23 27.78 -21.53
N THR A 265 -28.06 27.78 -22.85
CA THR A 265 -27.15 26.85 -23.53
C THR A 265 -25.71 27.05 -23.08
N LYS A 266 -25.25 28.31 -22.99
CA LYS A 266 -23.91 28.64 -22.47
C LYS A 266 -23.76 28.18 -21.04
N LEU A 267 -24.78 28.39 -20.20
CA LEU A 267 -24.78 27.93 -18.83
C LEU A 267 -24.69 26.41 -18.71
N ILE A 268 -25.45 25.66 -19.54
CA ILE A 268 -25.38 24.20 -19.60
C ILE A 268 -23.96 23.74 -19.99
N GLN A 269 -23.34 24.38 -20.99
CA GLN A 269 -21.98 24.04 -21.42
C GLN A 269 -20.95 24.28 -20.31
N THR A 270 -21.01 25.44 -19.65
CA THR A 270 -20.12 25.77 -18.52
C THR A 270 -20.31 24.78 -17.36
N THR A 271 -21.57 24.53 -16.98
CA THR A 271 -21.90 23.61 -15.87
C THR A 271 -21.47 22.18 -16.19
N ARG A 272 -21.61 21.72 -17.44
CA ARG A 272 -21.12 20.40 -17.87
C ARG A 272 -19.60 20.29 -17.75
N ALA A 273 -18.85 21.34 -18.11
CA ALA A 273 -17.40 21.34 -17.96
C ALA A 273 -16.98 21.26 -16.48
N GLU A 274 -17.71 21.94 -15.59
CA GLU A 274 -17.55 21.83 -14.14
C GLU A 274 -17.95 20.44 -13.61
N GLY A 275 -19.03 19.86 -14.13
CA GLY A 275 -19.47 18.51 -13.81
C GLY A 275 -18.43 17.46 -14.16
N ASN A 276 -17.75 17.59 -15.32
CA ASN A 276 -16.62 16.73 -15.66
C ASN A 276 -15.46 16.84 -14.66
N LYS A 277 -15.19 18.04 -14.11
CA LYS A 277 -14.20 18.21 -13.02
C LYS A 277 -14.67 17.52 -11.75
N LEU A 278 -15.96 17.61 -11.40
CA LEU A 278 -16.53 16.95 -10.23
C LEU A 278 -16.48 15.42 -10.34
N VAL A 279 -16.78 14.87 -11.52
CA VAL A 279 -16.63 13.44 -11.81
C VAL A 279 -15.17 13.02 -11.66
N LYS A 280 -14.23 13.79 -12.21
CA LYS A 280 -12.79 13.54 -12.03
C LYS A 280 -12.40 13.56 -10.54
N ALA A 281 -12.90 14.53 -9.79
CA ALA A 281 -12.67 14.62 -8.34
C ALA A 281 -13.13 13.35 -7.61
N ARG A 282 -14.34 12.86 -7.91
CA ARG A 282 -14.90 11.62 -7.34
C ARG A 282 -14.10 10.39 -7.75
N ASN A 283 -13.72 10.26 -9.01
CA ASN A 283 -12.94 9.13 -9.50
C ASN A 283 -11.57 9.08 -8.82
N THR A 284 -10.83 10.20 -8.79
CA THR A 284 -9.54 10.28 -8.10
C THR A 284 -9.69 9.95 -6.61
N ALA A 285 -10.70 10.49 -5.93
CA ALA A 285 -10.95 10.17 -4.52
C ALA A 285 -11.35 8.70 -4.29
N SER A 286 -11.99 8.06 -5.26
CA SER A 286 -12.43 6.65 -5.19
C SER A 286 -11.29 5.65 -5.31
N GLU A 287 -10.19 6.01 -5.98
CA GLU A 287 -8.95 5.21 -6.02
C GLU A 287 -8.34 5.01 -4.61
N GLY A 288 -8.74 5.85 -3.65
CA GLY A 288 -8.30 5.77 -2.27
C GLY A 288 -6.89 6.31 -2.08
N GLY A 289 -6.44 6.34 -0.83
CA GLY A 289 -5.18 6.97 -0.44
C GLY A 289 -5.32 8.46 -0.12
N LEU A 290 -4.45 8.96 0.75
CA LEU A 290 -4.51 10.33 1.25
C LEU A 290 -4.35 11.36 0.13
N ASP A 291 -3.34 11.20 -0.72
CA ASP A 291 -3.01 12.20 -1.75
C ASP A 291 -4.11 12.31 -2.81
N ASN A 292 -4.75 11.18 -3.12
CA ASN A 292 -5.89 11.11 -4.02
C ASN A 292 -7.13 11.79 -3.43
N LEU A 293 -7.42 11.61 -2.13
CA LEU A 293 -8.50 12.33 -1.45
C LEU A 293 -8.26 13.84 -1.44
N VAL A 294 -7.04 14.28 -1.12
CA VAL A 294 -6.66 15.69 -1.13
C VAL A 294 -6.76 16.28 -2.53
N THR A 295 -6.31 15.54 -3.54
CA THR A 295 -6.42 15.96 -4.95
C THR A 295 -7.87 16.05 -5.39
N GLY A 296 -8.71 15.09 -5.02
CA GLY A 296 -10.16 15.12 -5.27
C GLY A 296 -10.83 16.34 -4.64
N ILE A 297 -10.50 16.66 -3.38
CA ILE A 297 -10.96 17.88 -2.70
C ILE A 297 -10.55 19.13 -3.50
N LYS A 298 -9.28 19.22 -3.93
CA LYS A 298 -8.76 20.38 -4.66
C LYS A 298 -9.47 20.58 -6.00
N LEU A 299 -9.82 19.49 -6.69
CA LEU A 299 -10.61 19.52 -7.92
C LEU A 299 -12.05 20.00 -7.65
N ALA A 300 -12.69 19.53 -6.58
CA ALA A 300 -14.03 19.96 -6.19
C ALA A 300 -14.08 21.43 -5.72
N GLN A 301 -13.05 21.90 -5.01
CA GLN A 301 -12.89 23.32 -4.62
C GLN A 301 -12.73 24.25 -5.83
N GLY A 302 -12.33 23.73 -6.98
CA GLY A 302 -12.25 24.49 -8.24
C GLY A 302 -13.62 24.83 -8.85
N ILE A 303 -14.73 24.39 -8.25
CA ILE A 303 -16.10 24.71 -8.66
C ILE A 303 -16.53 25.96 -7.89
N GLY A 304 -16.90 27.02 -8.63
CA GLY A 304 -17.22 28.31 -8.04
C GLY A 304 -18.53 28.32 -7.23
N GLN A 305 -18.67 29.29 -6.33
CA GLN A 305 -19.86 29.45 -5.47
C GLN A 305 -21.15 29.75 -6.26
N ASN A 306 -21.03 30.34 -7.44
CA ASN A 306 -22.17 30.67 -8.32
C ASN A 306 -22.56 29.51 -9.25
N SER A 307 -21.86 28.37 -9.19
CA SER A 307 -22.17 27.21 -10.01
C SER A 307 -23.40 26.48 -9.46
N TYR A 308 -24.23 25.92 -10.36
CA TYR A 308 -25.32 25.01 -10.00
C TYR A 308 -24.80 23.73 -9.31
N LEU A 309 -23.50 23.43 -9.43
CA LEU A 309 -22.86 22.27 -8.81
C LEU A 309 -22.16 22.56 -7.49
N TYR A 310 -22.24 23.79 -6.99
CA TYR A 310 -21.55 24.16 -5.76
C TYR A 310 -21.95 23.29 -4.55
N GLN A 311 -23.25 22.98 -4.40
CA GLN A 311 -23.72 22.07 -3.37
C GLN A 311 -23.18 20.64 -3.55
N ALA A 312 -23.20 20.12 -4.78
CA ALA A 312 -22.69 18.78 -5.08
C ALA A 312 -21.17 18.69 -4.82
N ALA A 313 -20.43 19.75 -5.14
CA ALA A 313 -19.00 19.88 -4.85
C ALA A 313 -18.72 19.91 -3.34
N ASN A 314 -19.45 20.71 -2.57
CA ASN A 314 -19.31 20.77 -1.11
C ASN A 314 -19.64 19.45 -0.44
N LYS A 315 -20.68 18.75 -0.92
CA LYS A 315 -21.01 17.40 -0.45
C LYS A 315 -19.85 16.44 -0.69
N ALA A 316 -19.26 16.45 -1.89
CA ALA A 316 -18.09 15.62 -2.20
C ALA A 316 -16.88 15.98 -1.32
N ILE A 317 -16.59 17.26 -1.10
CA ILE A 317 -15.51 17.72 -0.20
C ILE A 317 -15.72 17.18 1.22
N ALA A 318 -16.93 17.26 1.74
CA ALA A 318 -17.26 16.74 3.07
C ALA A 318 -17.09 15.22 3.15
N GLU A 319 -17.53 14.47 2.14
CA GLU A 319 -17.35 13.01 2.06
C GLU A 319 -15.88 12.60 2.00
N PHE A 320 -15.07 13.29 1.19
CA PHE A 320 -13.63 13.00 1.08
C PHE A 320 -12.90 13.35 2.37
N SER A 321 -13.28 14.47 3.01
CA SER A 321 -12.68 14.92 4.26
C SER A 321 -13.00 13.99 5.44
N LYS A 322 -14.20 13.37 5.47
CA LYS A 322 -14.52 12.29 6.41
C LYS A 322 -13.57 11.10 6.25
N LYS A 323 -13.29 10.67 5.01
CA LYS A 323 -12.31 9.60 4.76
C LYS A 323 -10.90 9.98 5.19
N ILE A 324 -10.47 11.23 5.00
CA ILE A 324 -9.18 11.72 5.51
C ILE A 324 -9.16 11.65 7.04
N MET A 325 -10.25 12.03 7.72
CA MET A 325 -10.38 11.94 9.18
C MET A 325 -10.25 10.48 9.67
N GLU A 326 -10.87 9.52 8.98
CA GLU A 326 -10.72 8.09 9.31
C GLU A 326 -9.27 7.61 9.19
N ILE A 327 -8.54 8.07 8.16
CA ILE A 327 -7.10 7.75 8.00
C ILE A 327 -6.30 8.36 9.17
N ALA A 328 -6.57 9.60 9.53
CA ALA A 328 -5.93 10.27 10.67
C ALA A 328 -6.18 9.50 11.98
N GLN A 329 -7.43 9.07 12.23
CA GLN A 329 -7.80 8.29 13.40
C GLN A 329 -7.07 6.94 13.48
N LYS A 330 -6.94 6.22 12.35
CA LYS A 330 -6.18 4.97 12.28
C LYS A 330 -4.70 5.19 12.60
N ARG A 331 -4.11 6.28 12.11
CA ARG A 331 -2.71 6.66 12.42
C ARG A 331 -2.52 6.98 13.90
N LEU A 332 -3.47 7.71 14.49
CA LEU A 332 -3.42 8.01 15.92
C LEU A 332 -3.47 6.73 16.78
N GLN A 333 -4.32 5.77 16.41
CA GLN A 333 -4.41 4.46 17.09
C GLN A 333 -3.11 3.63 16.96
N ALA A 334 -2.35 3.82 15.88
CA ALA A 334 -1.06 3.18 15.69
C ALA A 334 0.09 3.83 16.51
N GLY A 335 -0.17 4.95 17.19
CA GLY A 335 0.83 5.72 17.94
C GLY A 335 1.49 6.86 17.15
N ASP A 336 1.21 6.97 15.84
CA ASP A 336 1.76 7.99 14.94
C ASP A 336 1.02 9.35 15.10
N TRP A 337 0.99 9.93 16.30
CA TRP A 337 0.18 11.11 16.59
C TRP A 337 0.57 12.35 15.76
N GLN A 338 1.85 12.52 15.44
CA GLN A 338 2.34 13.64 14.61
C GLN A 338 1.79 13.54 13.18
N GLU A 339 1.92 12.36 12.58
CA GLU A 339 1.40 12.09 11.24
C GLU A 339 -0.13 12.18 11.21
N ALA A 340 -0.79 11.68 12.26
CA ALA A 340 -2.24 11.80 12.39
C ALA A 340 -2.72 13.25 12.37
N ILE A 341 -2.07 14.15 13.11
CA ILE A 341 -2.35 15.60 13.10
C ILE A 341 -2.06 16.18 11.71
N ALA A 342 -0.93 15.83 11.11
CA ALA A 342 -0.57 16.32 9.77
C ALA A 342 -1.62 15.93 8.72
N ILE A 343 -2.16 14.72 8.80
CA ILE A 343 -3.24 14.24 7.94
C ILE A 343 -4.55 15.00 8.18
N ALA A 344 -4.97 15.14 9.44
CA ALA A 344 -6.19 15.87 9.79
C ALA A 344 -6.13 17.33 9.32
N ASN A 345 -4.97 17.97 9.42
CA ASN A 345 -4.76 19.36 8.97
C ASN A 345 -4.79 19.53 7.44
N LYS A 346 -4.79 18.45 6.64
CA LYS A 346 -5.04 18.53 5.19
C LYS A 346 -6.53 18.72 4.86
N ILE A 347 -7.43 18.58 5.83
CA ILE A 347 -8.86 18.81 5.65
C ILE A 347 -9.12 20.32 5.52
N PRO A 348 -9.75 20.79 4.43
CA PRO A 348 -10.01 22.21 4.25
C PRO A 348 -11.19 22.71 5.09
N GLU A 349 -11.24 24.03 5.31
CA GLU A 349 -12.35 24.68 6.01
C GLU A 349 -13.70 24.49 5.31
N SER A 350 -13.69 24.42 3.97
CA SER A 350 -14.88 24.18 3.14
C SER A 350 -15.57 22.83 3.39
N ALA A 351 -14.92 21.92 4.14
CA ALA A 351 -15.52 20.65 4.54
C ALA A 351 -16.51 20.77 5.71
N ASN A 352 -16.61 21.93 6.37
CA ASN A 352 -17.42 22.14 7.58
C ASN A 352 -17.07 21.17 8.74
N LEU A 353 -15.81 20.70 8.81
CA LEU A 353 -15.31 19.82 9.87
C LEU A 353 -14.34 20.50 10.83
N ARG A 354 -14.29 21.84 10.84
CA ARG A 354 -13.31 22.63 11.63
C ARG A 354 -13.28 22.23 13.11
N GLU A 355 -14.45 22.10 13.73
CA GLU A 355 -14.56 21.70 15.14
C GLU A 355 -14.02 20.29 15.37
N GLN A 356 -14.35 19.34 14.48
CA GLN A 356 -13.90 17.96 14.59
C GLN A 356 -12.37 17.85 14.41
N VAL A 357 -11.77 18.62 13.49
CA VAL A 357 -10.31 18.68 13.31
C VAL A 357 -9.62 19.26 14.54
N GLN A 358 -10.19 20.33 15.13
CA GLN A 358 -9.65 20.89 16.37
C GLN A 358 -9.70 19.88 17.51
N ASP A 359 -10.87 19.26 17.75
CA ASP A 359 -11.04 18.24 18.78
C ASP A 359 -10.06 17.08 18.57
N PHE A 360 -9.89 16.66 17.31
CA PHE A 360 -8.98 15.58 16.95
C PHE A 360 -7.53 15.93 17.29
N ASN A 361 -7.09 17.15 16.98
CA ASN A 361 -5.75 17.62 17.28
C ASN A 361 -5.50 17.72 18.80
N GLU A 362 -6.50 18.17 19.57
CA GLU A 362 -6.44 18.18 21.03
C GLU A 362 -6.32 16.76 21.60
N LEU A 363 -7.12 15.82 21.11
CA LEU A 363 -7.06 14.41 21.52
C LEU A 363 -5.78 13.71 21.07
N ALA A 364 -5.23 14.06 19.91
CA ALA A 364 -3.95 13.54 19.44
C ALA A 364 -2.80 14.01 20.32
N ASN A 365 -2.80 15.29 20.72
CA ASN A 365 -1.86 15.83 21.69
C ASN A 365 -2.04 15.22 23.09
N ALA A 366 -3.26 14.96 23.53
CA ALA A 366 -3.51 14.23 24.78
C ALA A 366 -2.92 12.82 24.73
N THR A 367 -3.12 12.13 23.60
CA THR A 367 -2.57 10.79 23.38
C THR A 367 -1.04 10.78 23.43
N SER A 368 -0.37 11.82 22.92
CA SER A 368 1.10 11.91 23.03
C SER A 368 1.59 12.01 24.48
N GLN A 369 0.82 12.65 25.37
CA GLN A 369 1.12 12.65 26.81
C GLN A 369 0.93 11.25 27.42
N ALA A 370 -0.15 10.54 27.06
CA ALA A 370 -0.43 9.19 27.55
C ALA A 370 0.62 8.17 27.09
N LEU A 371 1.17 8.32 25.87
CA LEU A 371 2.20 7.43 25.32
C LEU A 371 3.50 7.41 26.13
N THR A 372 3.74 8.41 26.99
CA THR A 372 4.86 8.36 27.95
C THR A 372 4.74 7.19 28.93
N GLY A 373 3.53 6.65 29.10
CA GLY A 373 3.26 5.53 29.99
C GLY A 373 3.46 5.86 31.48
N SER A 374 3.48 7.14 31.84
CA SER A 374 3.69 7.64 33.20
C SER A 374 2.38 8.12 33.83
N VAL A 375 2.30 8.11 35.16
CA VAL A 375 1.14 8.66 35.89
C VAL A 375 0.91 10.13 35.51
N GLU A 376 1.98 10.92 35.41
CA GLU A 376 1.91 12.32 35.01
C GLU A 376 1.39 12.49 33.57
N GLY A 377 1.89 11.68 32.64
CA GLY A 377 1.46 11.69 31.25
C GLY A 377 -0.01 11.33 31.08
N PHE A 378 -0.49 10.28 31.75
CA PHE A 378 -1.92 9.95 31.75
C PHE A 378 -2.76 11.04 32.42
N SER A 379 -2.31 11.61 33.53
CA SER A 379 -3.02 12.71 34.20
C SER A 379 -3.20 13.91 33.26
N LYS A 380 -2.13 14.32 32.55
CA LYS A 380 -2.19 15.40 31.55
C LYS A 380 -3.10 15.05 30.38
N ALA A 381 -3.02 13.82 29.87
CA ALA A 381 -3.88 13.35 28.78
C ALA A 381 -5.37 13.42 29.17
N ILE A 382 -5.70 12.93 30.37
CA ILE A 382 -7.05 12.97 30.94
C ILE A 382 -7.54 14.41 31.07
N GLU A 383 -6.72 15.31 31.62
CA GLU A 383 -7.07 16.72 31.78
C GLU A 383 -7.40 17.38 30.43
N ILE A 384 -6.61 17.11 29.39
CA ILE A 384 -6.86 17.63 28.04
C ILE A 384 -8.17 17.07 27.49
N ALA A 385 -8.39 15.76 27.55
CA ALA A 385 -9.60 15.14 27.01
C ALA A 385 -10.87 15.53 27.78
N GLN A 386 -10.79 15.80 29.08
CA GLN A 386 -11.93 16.25 29.90
C GLN A 386 -12.38 17.69 29.60
N LYS A 387 -11.52 18.53 29.01
CA LYS A 387 -11.90 19.89 28.58
C LYS A 387 -12.92 19.88 27.44
N LEU A 388 -13.03 18.77 26.71
CA LEU A 388 -13.99 18.60 25.63
C LEU A 388 -15.41 18.51 26.18
N LYS A 389 -16.30 19.42 25.76
CA LYS A 389 -17.70 19.50 26.23
C LYS A 389 -18.61 18.49 25.52
N SER A 390 -19.73 18.14 26.14
CA SER A 390 -20.70 17.14 25.63
C SER A 390 -21.31 17.43 24.25
N GLY A 391 -21.35 18.70 23.82
CA GLY A 391 -21.85 19.09 22.50
C GLY A 391 -20.83 18.97 21.36
N ARG A 392 -19.58 18.58 21.64
CA ARG A 392 -18.50 18.52 20.64
C ARG A 392 -18.50 17.17 19.88
N PRO A 393 -18.16 17.17 18.58
CA PRO A 393 -18.18 15.96 17.74
C PRO A 393 -17.45 14.73 18.30
N LEU A 394 -16.30 14.93 18.98
CA LEU A 394 -15.47 13.84 19.49
C LEU A 394 -15.60 13.61 21.01
N TYR A 395 -16.62 14.18 21.67
CA TYR A 395 -16.80 14.04 23.13
C TYR A 395 -16.83 12.59 23.60
N LYS A 396 -17.62 11.73 22.95
CA LYS A 396 -17.71 10.30 23.32
C LYS A 396 -16.35 9.61 23.25
N GLN A 397 -15.60 9.86 22.17
CA GLN A 397 -14.26 9.32 22.00
C GLN A 397 -13.30 9.83 23.09
N ALA A 398 -13.41 11.10 23.48
CA ALA A 398 -12.66 11.67 24.58
C ALA A 398 -12.95 10.95 25.90
N GLN A 399 -14.22 10.69 26.23
CA GLN A 399 -14.60 9.97 27.45
C GLN A 399 -14.12 8.50 27.44
N ASP A 400 -14.19 7.82 26.29
CA ASP A 400 -13.67 6.47 26.13
C ASP A 400 -12.13 6.41 26.34
N LEU A 401 -11.41 7.45 25.92
CA LEU A 401 -9.98 7.60 26.20
C LEU A 401 -9.72 7.88 27.68
N VAL A 402 -10.49 8.77 28.29
CA VAL A 402 -10.38 9.09 29.72
C VAL A 402 -10.55 7.84 30.58
N GLY A 403 -11.58 7.02 30.32
CA GLY A 403 -11.80 5.78 31.08
C GLY A 403 -10.62 4.81 30.96
N ARG A 404 -10.07 4.64 29.75
CA ARG A 404 -8.90 3.78 29.53
C ARG A 404 -7.65 4.32 30.21
N TRP A 405 -7.36 5.61 30.08
CA TRP A 405 -6.18 6.23 30.72
C TRP A 405 -6.29 6.24 32.24
N GLN A 406 -7.49 6.39 32.81
CA GLN A 406 -7.70 6.28 34.26
C GLN A 406 -7.35 4.88 34.77
N GLN A 407 -7.78 3.85 34.04
CA GLN A 407 -7.43 2.47 34.35
C GLN A 407 -5.91 2.27 34.25
N GLU A 408 -5.29 2.57 33.10
CA GLU A 408 -3.85 2.39 32.90
C GLU A 408 -3.01 3.18 33.92
N MET A 409 -3.44 4.38 34.29
CA MET A 409 -2.79 5.18 35.33
C MET A 409 -2.84 4.48 36.70
N ALA A 410 -3.96 3.83 37.05
CA ALA A 410 -4.06 3.06 38.29
C ALA A 410 -3.08 1.88 38.29
N ASP A 411 -2.92 1.20 37.16
CA ASP A 411 -1.99 0.07 37.04
C ASP A 411 -0.52 0.49 37.09
N VAL A 412 -0.17 1.63 36.48
CA VAL A 412 1.18 2.17 36.59
C VAL A 412 1.52 2.49 38.05
N LYS A 413 0.56 2.96 38.85
CA LYS A 413 0.77 3.15 40.29
C LYS A 413 1.04 1.83 41.01
N VAL A 414 0.37 0.75 40.62
CA VAL A 414 0.62 -0.60 41.15
C VAL A 414 2.05 -1.06 40.80
N LEU A 415 2.48 -0.86 39.55
CA LEU A 415 3.84 -1.18 39.10
C LEU A 415 4.92 -0.36 39.84
N ASP A 416 4.70 0.95 40.03
CA ASP A 416 5.63 1.82 40.78
C ASP A 416 5.71 1.40 42.25
N MET A 417 4.56 1.12 42.87
CA MET A 417 4.51 0.63 44.25
C MET A 417 5.25 -0.70 44.41
N ALA A 418 5.03 -1.65 43.49
CA ALA A 418 5.75 -2.92 43.49
C ALA A 418 7.27 -2.73 43.35
N SER A 419 7.69 -1.79 42.50
CA SER A 419 9.12 -1.45 42.33
C SER A 419 9.73 -0.89 43.62
N ARG A 420 9.00 -0.02 44.34
CA ARG A 420 9.41 0.51 45.65
C ARG A 420 9.47 -0.57 46.72
N LEU A 421 8.49 -1.48 46.73
CA LEU A 421 8.46 -2.62 47.63
C LEU A 421 9.64 -3.57 47.36
N ALA A 422 10.03 -3.78 46.10
CA ALA A 422 11.16 -4.64 45.75
C ALA A 422 12.54 -3.99 46.02
N ALA A 423 12.60 -2.66 46.17
CA ALA A 423 13.86 -1.92 46.24
C ALA A 423 14.83 -2.36 47.36
N PRO A 424 14.39 -2.73 48.58
CA PRO A 424 15.28 -3.26 49.62
C PRO A 424 15.91 -4.62 49.26
N GLY A 425 15.30 -5.38 48.34
CA GLY A 425 15.85 -6.63 47.81
C GLY A 425 15.74 -7.86 48.72
N GLY A 426 15.14 -7.75 49.91
CA GLY A 426 14.92 -8.89 50.80
C GLY A 426 13.81 -9.83 50.32
N VAL A 427 13.86 -11.11 50.70
CA VAL A 427 12.85 -12.11 50.26
C VAL A 427 11.42 -11.68 50.59
N ASN A 428 11.19 -11.11 51.77
CA ASN A 428 9.87 -10.62 52.17
C ASN A 428 9.43 -9.39 51.34
N ASP A 429 10.36 -8.49 51.04
CA ASP A 429 10.14 -7.29 50.22
C ASP A 429 9.78 -7.67 48.78
N LEU A 430 10.52 -8.61 48.20
CA LEU A 430 10.27 -9.16 46.87
C LEU A 430 8.92 -9.91 46.79
N ARG A 431 8.54 -10.66 47.84
CA ARG A 431 7.22 -11.31 47.92
C ARG A 431 6.09 -10.29 48.03
N ALA A 432 6.28 -9.22 48.80
CA ALA A 432 5.31 -8.12 48.89
C ALA A 432 5.14 -7.41 47.53
N ALA A 433 6.23 -7.18 46.81
CA ALA A 433 6.19 -6.63 45.45
C ALA A 433 5.44 -7.55 44.47
N ILE A 434 5.68 -8.87 44.51
CA ILE A 434 4.93 -9.85 43.70
C ILE A 434 3.43 -9.81 44.04
N ALA A 435 3.08 -9.80 45.33
CA ALA A 435 1.68 -9.72 45.75
C ALA A 435 1.01 -8.45 45.23
N GLN A 436 1.72 -7.32 45.24
CA GLN A 436 1.23 -6.07 44.66
C GLN A 436 1.02 -6.20 43.14
N LEU A 437 1.97 -6.78 42.39
CA LEU A 437 1.86 -6.99 40.95
C LEU A 437 0.70 -7.95 40.56
N GLN A 438 0.38 -8.93 41.40
CA GLN A 438 -0.73 -9.85 41.19
C GLN A 438 -2.10 -9.19 41.27
N THR A 439 -2.20 -7.97 41.80
CA THR A 439 -3.44 -7.19 41.79
C THR A 439 -3.79 -6.65 40.39
N VAL A 440 -2.84 -6.63 39.46
CA VAL A 440 -3.08 -6.19 38.06
C VAL A 440 -3.86 -7.29 37.32
N PRO A 441 -5.09 -7.01 36.83
CA PRO A 441 -5.90 -8.00 36.13
C PRO A 441 -5.28 -8.49 34.82
N ASP A 442 -5.54 -9.73 34.42
CA ASP A 442 -5.04 -10.29 33.15
C ASP A 442 -5.58 -9.60 31.89
N SER A 443 -6.75 -8.98 31.97
CA SER A 443 -7.36 -8.19 30.89
C SER A 443 -6.68 -6.83 30.69
N ASN A 444 -5.71 -6.48 31.53
CA ASN A 444 -5.06 -5.20 31.50
C ASN A 444 -4.00 -5.08 30.38
N PRO A 445 -3.90 -3.94 29.67
CA PRO A 445 -2.82 -3.70 28.71
C PRO A 445 -1.41 -3.94 29.28
N ARG A 446 -1.20 -3.69 30.57
CA ARG A 446 0.08 -3.84 31.28
C ARG A 446 0.25 -5.17 32.00
N ALA A 447 -0.67 -6.12 31.85
CA ALA A 447 -0.56 -7.45 32.47
C ALA A 447 0.74 -8.16 32.04
N SER A 448 1.17 -8.00 30.79
CA SER A 448 2.43 -8.57 30.30
C SER A 448 3.67 -8.01 31.01
N GLU A 449 3.65 -6.71 31.36
CA GLU A 449 4.71 -6.05 32.10
C GLU A 449 4.75 -6.56 33.54
N ALA A 450 3.61 -6.63 34.22
CA ALA A 450 3.49 -7.18 35.56
C ALA A 450 4.02 -8.62 35.63
N ARG A 451 3.63 -9.50 34.68
CA ARG A 451 4.10 -10.90 34.62
C ARG A 451 5.62 -11.01 34.44
N ARG A 452 6.21 -10.15 33.60
CA ARG A 452 7.68 -10.11 33.43
C ARG A 452 8.37 -9.73 34.73
N GLN A 453 7.86 -8.72 35.43
CA GLN A 453 8.40 -8.33 36.73
C GLN A 453 8.24 -9.45 37.76
N ILE A 454 7.06 -10.08 37.88
CA ILE A 454 6.83 -11.23 38.78
C ILE A 454 7.84 -12.34 38.52
N SER A 455 8.08 -12.72 37.25
CA SER A 455 9.06 -13.75 36.88
C SER A 455 10.48 -13.37 37.31
N SER A 456 10.88 -12.11 37.07
CA SER A 456 12.18 -11.59 37.49
C SER A 456 12.36 -11.62 39.02
N LEU A 457 11.37 -11.12 39.77
CA LEU A 457 11.39 -11.09 41.23
C LEU A 457 11.38 -12.50 41.82
N SER A 458 10.59 -13.41 41.24
CA SER A 458 10.55 -14.82 41.66
C SER A 458 11.92 -15.47 41.51
N ARG A 459 12.61 -15.25 40.38
CA ARG A 459 13.97 -15.73 40.17
C ARG A 459 14.97 -15.16 41.18
N GLN A 460 14.84 -13.89 41.57
CA GLN A 460 15.68 -13.29 42.61
C GLN A 460 15.45 -13.94 43.98
N ILE A 461 14.19 -14.22 44.34
CA ILE A 461 13.86 -14.96 45.56
C ILE A 461 14.52 -16.35 45.54
N GLU A 462 14.39 -17.09 44.42
CA GLU A 462 15.02 -18.41 44.28
C GLU A 462 16.53 -18.33 44.48
N LEU A 463 17.21 -17.34 43.89
CA LEU A 463 18.64 -17.14 44.08
C LEU A 463 19.01 -16.88 45.55
N LEU A 464 18.27 -16.01 46.23
CA LEU A 464 18.49 -15.68 47.64
C LEU A 464 18.25 -16.89 48.56
N GLU A 465 17.22 -17.68 48.28
CA GLU A 465 16.88 -18.87 49.07
C GLU A 465 17.84 -20.04 48.81
N ASP A 466 18.24 -20.25 47.56
CA ASP A 466 19.01 -21.43 47.14
C ASP A 466 20.52 -21.24 47.31
N SER A 467 21.03 -20.00 47.21
CA SER A 467 22.46 -19.68 47.28
C SER A 467 23.13 -20.18 48.58
N PRO A 468 22.55 -20.02 49.78
CA PRO A 468 23.14 -20.56 51.02
C PRO A 468 23.29 -22.09 51.00
N TYR A 469 22.38 -22.82 50.34
CA TYR A 469 22.52 -24.26 50.19
C TYR A 469 23.72 -24.60 49.32
N LEU A 470 23.87 -23.91 48.19
CA LEU A 470 24.96 -24.15 47.26
C LEU A 470 26.32 -23.73 47.84
N GLN A 471 26.37 -22.61 48.56
CA GLN A 471 27.58 -22.16 49.27
C GLN A 471 28.03 -23.20 50.29
N LYS A 472 27.13 -23.63 51.19
CA LYS A 472 27.46 -24.68 52.16
C LYS A 472 27.88 -25.99 51.50
N ALA A 473 27.28 -26.35 50.37
CA ALA A 473 27.68 -27.52 49.61
C ALA A 473 29.11 -27.38 49.04
N ASN A 474 29.47 -26.20 48.52
CA ASN A 474 30.83 -25.91 48.06
C ASN A 474 31.84 -25.98 49.22
N ASP A 475 31.49 -25.44 50.39
CA ASP A 475 32.36 -25.48 51.57
C ASP A 475 32.63 -26.92 52.02
N LEU A 476 31.59 -27.76 52.06
CA LEU A 476 31.72 -29.20 52.34
C LEU A 476 32.60 -29.89 51.30
N ALA A 477 32.41 -29.61 50.01
CA ALA A 477 33.20 -30.23 48.95
C ALA A 477 34.67 -29.81 48.97
N SER A 478 35.00 -28.65 49.55
CA SER A 478 36.37 -28.12 49.60
C SER A 478 37.31 -28.99 50.45
N THR A 479 36.79 -29.69 51.46
CA THR A 479 37.54 -30.62 52.32
C THR A 479 38.11 -31.80 51.52
N GLY A 480 37.40 -32.23 50.48
CA GLY A 480 37.90 -33.18 49.48
C GLY A 480 37.93 -34.65 49.90
N ASP A 481 37.45 -35.03 51.08
CA ASP A 481 37.31 -36.42 51.48
C ASP A 481 35.96 -37.04 51.01
N PRO A 482 35.84 -38.39 50.94
CA PRO A 482 34.64 -39.04 50.43
C PRO A 482 33.34 -38.72 51.19
N ASN A 483 33.41 -38.51 52.51
CA ASN A 483 32.23 -38.25 53.33
C ASN A 483 31.78 -36.80 53.18
N ALA A 484 32.72 -35.85 53.12
CA ALA A 484 32.42 -34.45 52.88
C ALA A 484 31.85 -34.20 51.47
N LEU A 485 32.34 -34.91 50.44
CA LEU A 485 31.77 -34.87 49.09
C LEU A 485 30.34 -35.43 49.05
N GLU A 486 30.04 -36.49 49.82
CA GLU A 486 28.68 -37.02 49.94
C GLU A 486 27.74 -36.04 50.64
N ALA A 487 28.21 -35.39 51.71
CA ALA A 487 27.48 -34.32 52.39
C ALA A 487 27.23 -33.10 51.48
N ALA A 488 28.21 -32.73 50.64
CA ALA A 488 28.07 -31.67 49.65
C ALA A 488 26.98 -31.98 48.63
N VAL A 489 26.96 -33.21 48.10
CA VAL A 489 25.91 -33.69 47.18
C VAL A 489 24.53 -33.62 47.85
N ALA A 490 24.40 -34.12 49.08
CA ALA A 490 23.15 -34.07 49.82
C ALA A 490 22.68 -32.62 50.03
N GLN A 491 23.58 -31.70 50.37
CA GLN A 491 23.26 -30.30 50.59
C GLN A 491 22.83 -29.59 49.30
N ALA A 492 23.53 -29.78 48.17
CA ALA A 492 23.16 -29.19 46.89
C ALA A 492 21.87 -29.79 46.31
N SER A 493 21.56 -31.06 46.63
CA SER A 493 20.33 -31.72 46.17
C SER A 493 19.04 -31.11 46.76
N ARG A 494 19.16 -30.27 47.78
CA ARG A 494 18.03 -29.50 48.34
C ARG A 494 17.50 -28.45 47.37
N ILE A 495 18.28 -28.07 46.36
CA ILE A 495 17.87 -27.15 45.30
C ILE A 495 16.98 -27.92 44.32
N GLY A 496 15.69 -27.62 44.34
CA GLY A 496 14.67 -28.33 43.57
C GLY A 496 14.76 -28.11 42.06
N ARG A 497 14.17 -29.03 41.29
CA ARG A 497 14.09 -28.93 39.83
C ARG A 497 13.25 -27.70 39.43
N GLY A 498 13.75 -26.93 38.47
CA GLY A 498 13.07 -25.75 37.92
C GLY A 498 13.45 -24.43 38.60
N ARG A 499 14.23 -24.47 39.69
CA ARG A 499 14.74 -23.25 40.34
C ARG A 499 15.98 -22.70 39.67
N ALA A 500 16.25 -21.41 39.89
CA ALA A 500 17.34 -20.67 39.28
C ALA A 500 18.73 -21.35 39.35
N LEU A 501 19.10 -21.96 40.49
CA LEU A 501 20.41 -22.58 40.69
C LEU A 501 20.46 -24.08 40.40
N TYR A 502 19.36 -24.69 39.95
CA TYR A 502 19.27 -26.14 39.78
C TYR A 502 20.35 -26.70 38.85
N VAL A 503 20.56 -26.07 37.68
CA VAL A 503 21.52 -26.56 36.68
C VAL A 503 22.96 -26.49 37.20
N GLU A 504 23.29 -25.39 37.90
CA GLU A 504 24.61 -25.25 38.54
C GLU A 504 24.80 -26.30 39.63
N ALA A 505 23.79 -26.51 40.48
CA ALA A 505 23.81 -27.52 41.53
C ALA A 505 24.01 -28.92 40.95
N GLN A 506 23.28 -29.30 39.90
CA GLN A 506 23.42 -30.61 39.25
C GLN A 506 24.81 -30.82 38.64
N THR A 507 25.38 -29.77 38.04
CA THR A 507 26.74 -29.83 37.47
C THR A 507 27.78 -30.09 38.56
N LYS A 508 27.67 -29.40 39.69
CA LYS A 508 28.54 -29.58 40.86
C LYS A 508 28.35 -30.96 41.50
N ILE A 509 27.10 -31.41 41.66
CA ILE A 509 26.77 -32.75 42.17
C ILE A 509 27.47 -33.82 41.34
N GLN A 510 27.37 -33.74 40.01
CA GLN A 510 28.01 -34.71 39.12
C GLN A 510 29.54 -34.72 39.32
N ALA A 511 30.17 -33.54 39.33
CA ALA A 511 31.60 -33.41 39.54
C ALA A 511 32.06 -33.98 40.91
N TRP A 512 31.29 -33.75 41.97
CA TRP A 512 31.61 -34.27 43.31
C TRP A 512 31.41 -35.78 43.41
N ILE A 513 30.37 -36.34 42.77
CA ILE A 513 30.17 -37.80 42.68
C ILE A 513 31.38 -38.44 41.98
N GLU A 514 31.81 -37.89 40.85
CA GLU A 514 32.96 -38.41 40.11
C GLU A 514 34.26 -38.34 40.92
N ARG A 515 34.52 -37.20 41.58
CA ARG A 515 35.69 -37.02 42.44
C ARG A 515 35.68 -38.02 43.60
N ARG A 516 34.54 -38.21 44.26
CA ARG A 516 34.37 -39.19 45.34
C ARG A 516 34.62 -40.61 44.84
N GLN A 517 34.07 -40.96 43.67
CA GLN A 517 34.29 -42.28 43.08
C GLN A 517 35.76 -42.55 42.82
N ARG A 518 36.49 -41.60 42.20
CA ARG A 518 37.95 -41.72 42.01
C ARG A 518 38.67 -41.92 43.33
N LEU A 519 38.40 -41.11 44.36
CA LEU A 519 39.06 -41.24 45.67
C LEU A 519 38.82 -42.60 46.34
N VAL A 520 37.63 -43.17 46.20
CA VAL A 520 37.27 -44.47 46.76
C VAL A 520 37.87 -45.62 45.93
N ASP A 521 37.93 -45.48 44.61
CA ASP A 521 38.32 -46.56 43.70
C ASP A 521 39.83 -46.62 43.43
N GLN A 522 40.52 -45.47 43.47
CA GLN A 522 41.94 -45.35 43.16
C GLN A 522 42.81 -46.32 43.98
N PRO A 523 42.62 -46.48 45.31
CA PRO A 523 43.43 -47.41 46.10
C PRO A 523 43.31 -48.87 45.64
N PHE A 524 42.15 -49.29 45.12
CA PHE A 524 41.99 -50.63 44.56
C PHE A 524 42.74 -50.77 43.24
N LEU A 525 42.69 -49.75 42.39
CA LEU A 525 43.40 -49.75 41.11
C LEU A 525 44.92 -49.75 41.32
N ASP A 526 45.41 -48.87 42.20
CA ASP A 526 46.84 -48.77 42.54
C ASP A 526 47.33 -50.10 43.13
N ARG A 527 46.56 -50.71 44.04
CA ARG A 527 46.91 -52.01 44.62
C ARG A 527 46.92 -53.11 43.56
N ALA A 528 45.97 -53.10 42.63
CA ALA A 528 45.92 -54.05 41.52
C ALA A 528 47.16 -53.92 40.63
N GLN A 529 47.56 -52.69 40.28
CA GLN A 529 48.75 -52.41 39.49
C GLN A 529 50.03 -52.85 40.20
N GLN A 530 50.14 -52.63 41.52
CA GLN A 530 51.27 -53.13 42.32
C GLN A 530 51.36 -54.65 42.32
N LEU A 531 50.23 -55.35 42.46
CA LEU A 531 50.18 -56.81 42.40
C LEU A 531 50.62 -57.34 41.03
N ALA A 532 50.20 -56.69 39.94
CA ALA A 532 50.61 -57.06 38.59
C ALA A 532 52.11 -56.82 38.36
N ALA A 533 52.62 -55.67 38.79
CA ALA A 533 54.06 -55.35 38.70
C ALA A 533 54.92 -56.34 39.51
N GLY A 534 54.39 -56.88 40.60
CA GLY A 534 55.02 -57.95 41.39
C GLY A 534 54.87 -59.36 40.82
N GLY A 535 54.28 -59.52 39.63
CA GLY A 535 54.07 -60.82 38.96
C GLY A 535 52.82 -61.59 39.42
N ASN A 536 52.05 -61.08 40.39
CA ASN A 536 50.79 -61.70 40.82
C ASN A 536 49.61 -61.20 39.97
N LEU A 537 49.55 -61.66 38.73
CA LEU A 537 48.50 -61.27 37.78
C LEU A 537 47.10 -61.69 38.22
N ALA A 538 46.96 -62.88 38.80
CA ALA A 538 45.66 -63.37 39.30
C ALA A 538 45.10 -62.47 40.41
N GLY A 539 45.94 -62.08 41.37
CA GLY A 539 45.56 -61.15 42.44
C GLY A 539 45.28 -59.73 41.94
N ALA A 540 46.03 -59.27 40.92
CA ALA A 540 45.79 -57.97 40.28
C ALA A 540 44.41 -57.90 39.62
N ILE A 541 44.04 -58.95 38.87
CA ILE A 541 42.73 -59.06 38.22
C ILE A 541 41.60 -59.04 39.25
N GLU A 542 41.72 -59.81 40.33
CA GLU A 542 40.70 -59.85 41.40
C GLU A 542 40.55 -58.47 42.07
N MET A 543 41.66 -57.79 42.35
CA MET A 543 41.64 -56.47 42.98
C MET A 543 41.00 -55.41 42.08
N ALA A 544 41.34 -55.37 40.79
CA ALA A 544 40.74 -54.43 39.84
C ALA A 544 39.24 -54.70 39.59
N ARG A 545 38.78 -55.97 39.69
CA ARG A 545 37.36 -56.33 39.58
C ARG A 545 36.49 -55.74 40.71
N ARG A 546 37.08 -55.26 41.80
CA ARG A 546 36.34 -54.55 42.85
C ARG A 546 35.77 -53.21 42.38
N ILE A 547 36.34 -52.63 41.32
CA ILE A 547 35.83 -51.43 40.66
C ILE A 547 34.67 -51.84 39.77
N ARG A 548 33.45 -51.47 40.17
CA ARG A 548 32.19 -51.86 39.50
C ARG A 548 31.94 -51.07 38.22
N SER A 549 31.15 -51.65 37.31
CA SER A 549 30.66 -50.98 36.10
C SER A 549 29.90 -49.70 36.41
N GLY A 550 30.09 -48.67 35.59
CA GLY A 550 29.44 -47.35 35.76
C GLY A 550 30.17 -46.41 36.72
N ARG A 551 31.34 -46.81 37.25
CA ARG A 551 32.21 -45.94 38.05
C ARG A 551 33.30 -45.31 37.20
N VAL A 552 33.81 -44.16 37.63
CA VAL A 552 34.77 -43.36 36.85
C VAL A 552 36.03 -44.13 36.43
N LEU A 553 36.60 -44.97 37.29
CA LEU A 553 37.83 -45.73 37.00
C LEU A 553 37.56 -47.11 36.35
N TYR A 554 36.30 -47.44 36.02
CA TYR A 554 35.95 -48.77 35.54
C TYR A 554 36.62 -49.12 34.20
N GLU A 555 36.62 -48.19 33.23
CA GLU A 555 37.21 -48.48 31.92
C GLU A 555 38.72 -48.68 31.98
N GLU A 556 39.41 -47.92 32.85
CA GLU A 556 40.83 -48.11 33.12
C GLU A 556 41.09 -49.45 33.79
N ALA A 557 40.31 -49.79 34.83
CA ALA A 557 40.39 -51.09 35.49
C ALA A 557 40.14 -52.24 34.51
N ARG A 558 39.13 -52.12 33.64
CA ARG A 558 38.79 -53.13 32.62
C ARG A 558 39.89 -53.27 31.57
N SER A 559 40.51 -52.17 31.17
CA SER A 559 41.67 -52.20 30.27
C SER A 559 42.83 -52.97 30.90
N ASN A 560 43.17 -52.66 32.15
CA ASN A 560 44.23 -53.34 32.89
C ASN A 560 43.95 -54.83 33.08
N ILE A 561 42.71 -55.19 33.44
CA ILE A 561 42.27 -56.59 33.56
C ILE A 561 42.49 -57.36 32.26
N ARG A 562 42.10 -56.80 31.10
CA ARG A 562 42.29 -57.47 29.80
C ARG A 562 43.77 -57.74 29.50
N THR A 563 44.63 -56.76 29.78
CA THR A 563 46.08 -56.92 29.60
C THR A 563 46.65 -58.01 30.51
N TRP A 564 46.29 -57.99 31.79
CA TRP A 564 46.77 -58.99 32.76
C TRP A 564 46.22 -60.39 32.48
N GLU A 565 44.97 -60.51 32.03
CA GLU A 565 44.37 -61.79 31.61
C GLU A 565 45.13 -62.39 30.42
N ALA A 566 45.48 -61.58 29.41
CA ALA A 566 46.25 -62.05 28.26
C ALA A 566 47.70 -62.46 28.63
N GLN A 567 48.34 -61.72 29.54
CA GLN A 567 49.66 -62.07 30.06
C GLN A 567 49.62 -63.39 30.84
N PHE A 568 48.67 -63.51 31.77
CA PHE A 568 48.48 -64.71 32.59
C PHE A 568 48.21 -65.95 31.74
N GLN A 569 47.32 -65.85 30.74
CA GLN A 569 47.05 -66.95 29.81
C GLN A 569 48.25 -67.29 28.93
N GLY A 570 49.01 -66.28 28.48
CA GLY A 570 50.20 -66.51 27.68
C GLY A 570 51.33 -67.19 28.46
N GLU A 571 51.56 -66.79 29.72
CA GLU A 571 52.53 -67.43 30.62
C GLU A 571 52.17 -68.88 30.87
N GLN A 572 50.92 -69.15 31.25
CA GLN A 572 50.45 -70.50 31.53
C GLN A 572 50.44 -71.37 30.26
N GLY A 573 49.97 -70.83 29.14
CA GLY A 573 49.91 -71.53 27.85
C GLY A 573 51.29 -71.93 27.35
N LEU A 574 52.27 -71.00 27.37
CA LEU A 574 53.63 -71.30 26.93
C LEU A 574 54.37 -72.26 27.87
N GLN A 575 54.13 -72.17 29.19
CA GLN A 575 54.67 -73.13 30.15
C GLN A 575 54.12 -74.55 29.91
N ASN A 576 52.80 -74.69 29.73
CA ASN A 576 52.17 -75.97 29.43
C ASN A 576 52.67 -76.54 28.09
N ALA A 577 52.80 -75.68 27.07
CA ALA A 577 53.38 -76.05 25.78
C ALA A 577 54.81 -76.60 25.94
N ARG A 578 55.68 -75.88 26.66
CA ARG A 578 57.06 -76.31 26.94
C ARG A 578 57.11 -77.61 27.73
N GLN A 579 56.18 -77.85 28.66
CA GLN A 579 56.10 -79.13 29.38
C GLN A 579 55.71 -80.28 28.45
N ALA A 580 54.71 -80.10 27.60
CA ALA A 580 54.30 -81.10 26.62
C ALA A 580 55.46 -81.46 25.66
N ALA A 581 56.26 -80.47 25.25
CA ALA A 581 57.40 -80.69 24.36
C ALA A 581 58.51 -81.56 24.97
N ARG A 582 58.57 -81.74 26.30
CA ARG A 582 59.67 -82.45 26.98
C ARG A 582 59.80 -83.91 26.58
N ALA A 583 58.71 -84.56 26.18
CA ALA A 583 58.74 -85.97 25.76
C ALA A 583 59.47 -86.17 24.42
N GLY A 584 59.67 -85.11 23.63
CA GLY A 584 60.50 -85.14 22.42
C GLY A 584 59.94 -85.92 21.23
N THR A 585 58.85 -86.68 21.40
CA THR A 585 58.17 -87.40 20.31
C THR A 585 57.40 -86.46 19.39
N ALA A 586 57.16 -86.87 18.14
CA ALA A 586 56.38 -86.09 17.17
C ALA A 586 54.99 -85.68 17.69
N ASP A 587 54.25 -86.58 18.36
CA ASP A 587 52.91 -86.28 18.92
C ASP A 587 52.96 -85.29 20.08
N ALA A 588 53.96 -85.42 20.95
CA ALA A 588 54.16 -84.51 22.07
C ALA A 588 54.56 -83.10 21.60
N LEU A 589 55.40 -83.01 20.57
CA LEU A 589 55.76 -81.74 19.93
C LEU A 589 54.57 -81.11 19.20
N GLN A 590 53.74 -81.90 18.52
CA GLN A 590 52.50 -81.40 17.90
C GLN A 590 51.54 -80.83 18.97
N THR A 591 51.39 -81.53 20.10
CA THR A 591 50.58 -81.05 21.24
C THR A 591 51.16 -79.75 21.80
N ALA A 592 52.48 -79.68 21.98
CA ALA A 592 53.16 -78.47 22.44
C ALA A 592 52.93 -77.28 21.49
N ILE A 593 53.06 -77.50 20.19
CA ILE A 593 52.76 -76.50 19.16
C ILE A 593 51.31 -76.00 19.29
N SER A 594 50.35 -76.91 19.43
CA SER A 594 48.93 -76.53 19.57
C SER A 594 48.67 -75.65 20.81
N LEU A 595 49.34 -75.93 21.92
CA LEU A 595 49.24 -75.15 23.16
C LEU A 595 49.95 -73.80 23.03
N ALA A 596 51.10 -73.73 22.35
CA ALA A 596 51.79 -72.46 22.10
C ALA A 596 51.02 -71.56 21.11
N LEU A 597 50.27 -72.14 20.18
CA LEU A 597 49.38 -71.39 19.29
C LEU A 597 48.19 -70.74 20.02
N GLN A 598 47.84 -71.23 21.21
CA GLN A 598 46.80 -70.63 22.05
C GLN A 598 47.29 -69.42 22.86
N VAL A 599 48.60 -69.12 22.84
CA VAL A 599 49.14 -67.91 23.47
C VAL A 599 48.58 -66.68 22.73
N PRO A 600 47.82 -65.80 23.40
CA PRO A 600 47.17 -64.67 22.73
C PRO A 600 48.16 -63.78 21.99
N GLU A 601 47.77 -63.25 20.82
CA GLU A 601 48.60 -62.32 20.04
C GLU A 601 48.98 -61.05 20.81
N SER A 602 48.13 -60.63 21.76
CA SER A 602 48.39 -59.49 22.65
C SER A 602 49.32 -59.82 23.83
N SER A 603 49.73 -61.07 24.00
CA SER A 603 50.65 -61.48 25.05
C SER A 603 52.08 -61.06 24.69
N SER A 604 52.83 -60.54 25.67
CA SER A 604 54.27 -60.24 25.51
C SER A 604 55.10 -61.49 25.19
N LEU A 605 54.59 -62.68 25.51
CA LEU A 605 55.24 -63.96 25.25
C LEU A 605 54.95 -64.53 23.86
N ARG A 606 54.16 -63.83 23.04
CA ARG A 606 53.80 -64.30 21.71
C ARG A 606 55.00 -64.60 20.83
N TRP A 607 56.02 -63.74 20.85
CA TRP A 607 57.26 -63.95 20.10
C TRP A 607 58.00 -65.22 20.55
N GLN A 608 58.13 -65.46 21.86
CA GLN A 608 58.74 -66.69 22.40
C GLN A 608 57.91 -67.93 22.06
N ALA A 609 56.59 -67.81 22.03
CA ALA A 609 55.71 -68.90 21.62
C ALA A 609 55.90 -69.24 20.13
N SER A 610 56.00 -68.23 19.25
CA SER A 610 56.28 -68.43 17.82
C SER A 610 57.65 -69.05 17.58
N GLU A 611 58.68 -68.61 18.30
CA GLU A 611 60.02 -69.21 18.23
C GLU A 611 60.00 -70.69 18.65
N ALA A 612 59.33 -71.00 19.77
CA ALA A 612 59.19 -72.38 20.23
C ALA A 612 58.42 -73.25 19.22
N ILE A 613 57.37 -72.72 18.58
CA ILE A 613 56.61 -73.41 17.53
C ILE A 613 57.51 -73.74 16.33
N ASP A 614 58.32 -72.78 15.88
CA ASP A 614 59.27 -72.99 14.76
C ASP A 614 60.32 -74.04 15.12
N GLU A 615 60.88 -73.99 16.33
CA GLU A 615 61.87 -74.95 16.81
C GLU A 615 61.30 -76.37 16.89
N TRP A 616 60.13 -76.53 17.51
CA TRP A 616 59.48 -77.84 17.61
C TRP A 616 59.07 -78.39 16.25
N SER A 617 58.65 -77.52 15.33
CA SER A 617 58.33 -77.91 13.95
C SER A 617 59.56 -78.42 13.20
N GLN A 618 60.73 -77.81 13.40
CA GLN A 618 62.00 -78.32 12.86
C GLN A 618 62.41 -79.66 13.47
N ARG A 619 62.16 -79.88 14.77
CA ARG A 619 62.43 -81.17 15.41
C ARG A 619 61.50 -82.26 14.88
N ILE A 620 60.23 -81.97 14.65
CA ILE A 620 59.31 -82.92 13.99
C ILE A 620 59.81 -83.25 12.58
N LEU A 621 60.33 -82.26 11.83
CA LEU A 621 60.92 -82.49 10.51
C LEU A 621 62.11 -83.45 10.57
N ALA A 622 63.02 -83.22 11.52
CA ALA A 622 64.18 -84.09 11.71
C ALA A 622 63.78 -85.53 12.08
N LEU A 623 62.82 -85.69 13.00
CA LEU A 623 62.30 -87.02 13.40
C LEU A 623 61.66 -87.75 12.22
N GLY A 624 60.85 -87.05 11.40
CA GLY A 624 60.26 -87.64 10.21
C GLY A 624 61.32 -88.06 9.18
N VAL A 625 62.37 -87.25 8.99
CA VAL A 625 63.50 -87.62 8.12
C VAL A 625 64.27 -88.83 8.65
N GLU A 626 64.48 -88.93 9.96
CA GLU A 626 65.12 -90.11 10.57
C GLU A 626 64.27 -91.37 10.40
N GLU A 627 62.96 -91.27 10.68
CA GLU A 627 61.98 -92.34 10.54
C GLU A 627 61.89 -92.88 9.10
N SER A 628 62.10 -92.00 8.10
CA SER A 628 62.01 -92.33 6.66
C SER A 628 62.93 -93.46 6.21
N SER A 629 64.02 -93.70 6.93
CA SER A 629 64.95 -94.81 6.65
C SER A 629 64.36 -96.19 6.95
N SER A 630 63.33 -96.25 7.80
CA SER A 630 62.72 -97.49 8.30
C SER A 630 61.24 -97.62 7.94
N ASP A 631 60.49 -96.52 7.97
CA ASP A 631 59.07 -96.45 7.60
C ASP A 631 58.79 -95.12 6.90
N LEU A 632 58.71 -95.17 5.56
CA LEU A 632 58.46 -94.00 4.75
C LEU A 632 57.02 -93.47 4.92
N ALA A 633 56.04 -94.35 5.18
CA ALA A 633 54.65 -93.96 5.37
C ALA A 633 54.46 -93.29 6.75
N GLY A 634 55.08 -93.82 7.79
CA GLY A 634 55.16 -93.22 9.13
C GLY A 634 55.83 -91.84 9.10
N ALA A 635 56.97 -91.73 8.39
CA ALA A 635 57.68 -90.47 8.20
C ALA A 635 56.82 -89.37 7.55
N ILE A 636 56.05 -89.71 6.49
CA ILE A 636 55.10 -88.77 5.87
C ILE A 636 54.04 -88.32 6.87
N ALA A 637 53.49 -89.23 7.67
CA ALA A 637 52.50 -88.90 8.70
C ALA A 637 53.09 -87.99 9.80
N THR A 638 54.34 -88.22 10.19
CA THR A 638 55.10 -87.37 11.12
C THR A 638 55.29 -85.96 10.56
N LEU A 639 55.70 -85.82 9.29
CA LEU A 639 55.87 -84.51 8.65
C LEU A 639 54.56 -83.74 8.47
N LYS A 640 53.43 -84.42 8.25
CA LYS A 640 52.10 -83.80 8.16
C LYS A 640 51.64 -83.12 9.46
N LYS A 641 52.31 -83.39 10.60
CA LYS A 641 52.03 -82.75 11.90
C LYS A 641 52.59 -81.33 12.02
N ILE A 642 53.46 -80.91 11.10
CA ILE A 642 54.06 -79.57 11.10
C ILE A 642 53.00 -78.55 10.65
N PRO A 643 52.72 -77.48 11.43
CA PRO A 643 51.70 -76.51 11.07
C PRO A 643 52.14 -75.58 9.93
N SER A 644 51.17 -75.18 9.11
CA SER A 644 51.35 -74.16 8.08
C SER A 644 51.76 -72.82 8.68
N GLY A 645 52.77 -72.17 8.11
CA GLY A 645 53.29 -70.88 8.58
C GLY A 645 54.58 -70.97 9.41
N THR A 646 55.09 -72.18 9.65
CA THR A 646 56.41 -72.39 10.25
C THR A 646 57.49 -72.56 9.19
N ARG A 647 58.75 -72.31 9.57
CA ARG A 647 59.88 -72.42 8.64
C ARG A 647 60.09 -73.84 8.10
N ALA A 648 59.76 -74.85 8.91
CA ALA A 648 59.90 -76.26 8.55
C ALA A 648 58.79 -76.77 7.62
N PHE A 649 57.68 -76.04 7.48
CA PHE A 649 56.50 -76.52 6.76
C PHE A 649 56.74 -76.76 5.26
N GLU A 650 57.35 -75.80 4.57
CA GLU A 650 57.60 -75.94 3.12
C GLU A 650 58.62 -77.05 2.83
N GLN A 651 59.62 -77.22 3.71
CA GLN A 651 60.58 -78.32 3.62
C GLN A 651 59.91 -79.67 3.88
N ALA A 652 59.03 -79.74 4.88
CA ALA A 652 58.25 -80.94 5.15
C ALA A 652 57.38 -81.32 3.95
N ARG A 653 56.71 -80.33 3.35
CA ARG A 653 55.83 -80.54 2.19
C ARG A 653 56.58 -81.04 0.95
N SER A 654 57.75 -80.47 0.67
CA SER A 654 58.57 -80.95 -0.46
C SER A 654 59.05 -82.38 -0.25
N GLN A 655 59.49 -82.73 0.97
CA GLN A 655 59.92 -84.08 1.30
C GLN A 655 58.77 -85.09 1.26
N ILE A 656 57.61 -84.74 1.80
CA ILE A 656 56.38 -85.57 1.70
C ILE A 656 56.09 -85.88 0.24
N LYS A 657 56.14 -84.88 -0.66
CA LYS A 657 55.84 -85.08 -2.08
C LYS A 657 56.80 -86.08 -2.73
N VAL A 658 58.11 -85.92 -2.49
CA VAL A 658 59.13 -86.83 -3.04
C VAL A 658 58.92 -88.26 -2.52
N TRP A 659 58.63 -88.42 -1.22
CA TRP A 659 58.40 -89.72 -0.64
C TRP A 659 57.10 -90.37 -1.12
N GLU A 660 56.01 -89.61 -1.26
CA GLU A 660 54.75 -90.10 -1.83
C GLU A 660 54.92 -90.57 -3.30
N GLU A 661 55.72 -89.87 -4.10
CA GLU A 661 56.07 -90.29 -5.48
C GLU A 661 56.92 -91.57 -5.50
N SER A 662 57.81 -91.76 -4.52
CA SER A 662 58.64 -92.98 -4.43
C SER A 662 57.87 -94.22 -3.93
N LEU A 663 56.84 -94.03 -3.10
CA LEU A 663 55.97 -95.12 -2.64
C LEU A 663 54.98 -95.58 -3.72
N ASN A 664 54.76 -94.75 -4.75
CA ASN A 664 53.79 -94.99 -5.81
C ASN A 664 54.39 -94.58 -7.18
N PRO A 665 55.42 -95.29 -7.67
CA PRO A 665 56.03 -94.99 -8.96
C PRO A 665 55.02 -95.22 -10.11
N PRO A 666 55.01 -94.39 -11.17
CA PRO A 666 54.09 -94.59 -12.29
C PRO A 666 54.38 -95.92 -13.02
N GLU A 667 53.36 -96.79 -13.14
CA GLU A 667 53.45 -98.09 -13.81
C GLU A 667 53.66 -97.96 -15.35
N PRO A 668 54.42 -98.88 -15.98
CA PRO A 668 54.87 -98.78 -17.38
C PRO A 668 53.81 -99.24 -18.39
N GLU A 669 53.51 -98.42 -19.40
CA GLU A 669 52.67 -98.84 -20.53
C GLU A 669 53.44 -99.79 -21.47
N SER A 670 52.92 -101.02 -21.64
CA SER A 670 53.35 -102.01 -22.66
C SER A 670 52.10 -102.74 -23.25
N PRO A 671 52.19 -103.33 -24.46
CA PRO A 671 51.33 -103.09 -25.65
C PRO A 671 50.09 -104.03 -25.78
N PRO A 672 49.09 -103.85 -26.71
CA PRO A 672 49.10 -104.41 -28.10
C PRO A 672 48.15 -103.69 -29.13
N PRO A 673 48.01 -104.07 -30.44
CA PRO A 673 47.34 -105.31 -30.91
C PRO A 673 48.01 -106.04 -32.12
N GLU A 674 47.96 -107.39 -32.12
CA GLU A 674 47.96 -108.28 -33.32
C GLU A 674 46.60 -108.19 -34.07
N PRO A 675 46.39 -108.61 -35.36
CA PRO A 675 47.03 -109.70 -36.16
C PRO A 675 47.19 -109.32 -37.69
N PRO A 676 47.42 -110.20 -38.71
CA PRO A 676 47.47 -111.67 -38.75
C PRO A 676 48.63 -112.34 -39.55
N GLU A 677 48.71 -113.66 -39.35
CA GLU A 677 49.24 -114.71 -40.24
C GLU A 677 49.20 -114.37 -41.74
N THR A 678 50.32 -114.55 -42.43
CA THR A 678 50.47 -115.50 -43.56
C THR A 678 51.94 -115.57 -44.03
N GLU A 679 52.56 -116.73 -43.76
CA GLU A 679 53.49 -117.56 -44.55
C GLU A 679 54.07 -117.06 -45.92
N PRO A 680 55.10 -117.73 -46.51
CA PRO A 680 56.57 -117.68 -46.36
C PRO A 680 57.24 -117.34 -47.75
N PRO A 681 58.54 -117.60 -48.15
CA PRO A 681 59.71 -118.24 -47.52
C PRO A 681 61.09 -117.51 -47.68
N THR A 682 62.05 -117.86 -46.81
CA THR A 682 63.54 -117.84 -46.94
C THR A 682 64.35 -116.60 -47.44
N SER A 683 65.33 -116.23 -46.59
CA SER A 683 66.75 -115.84 -46.85
C SER A 683 67.15 -114.42 -47.32
N SER A 684 67.86 -113.74 -46.40
CA SER A 684 69.01 -112.82 -46.56
C SER A 684 68.97 -111.60 -47.50
N GLY A 685 69.11 -110.40 -46.91
CA GLY A 685 70.23 -109.49 -47.20
C GLY A 685 70.03 -108.28 -48.12
N SER A 686 70.58 -107.15 -47.65
CA SER A 686 71.00 -105.92 -48.38
C SER A 686 69.88 -104.97 -48.82
N ARG A 687 70.02 -103.64 -48.68
CA ARG A 687 71.21 -102.79 -48.85
C ARG A 687 71.09 -101.52 -48.02
#